data_AF-A0A973SGP5-F1
#
_entry.id   AF-A0A973SGP5-F1
#
_cell.length_a   1.000
_cell.length_b   1.000
_cell.length_c   1.000
_cell.angle_alpha   90.00
_cell.angle_beta   90.00
_cell.angle_gamma   90.00
#
_symmetry.space_group_name_H-M   'P 1'
#
loop_
_entity.id
_entity.type
_entity.pdbx_description
1 polymer ?
#
loop_
_entity_poly.entity_id
_entity_poly.type
_entity_poly.pdbx_seq_one_letter_code
_entity_poly.pdbx_strand_id
1 'polypeptide(L)'
;MSSKFSRKPVAVAAVLASSIGSALAAGGAAHATTFGDAPSPVTITADGAINVVGGAKIALPAGAHDVSWAGQGGRFAYVGADNAVYTADFDGSHAIKIAQGVKPTHTVWETYSQYVYWTEGDGAAAKIVGALANGDSMDAPNPTFDVIKTAPAGVGLSNADIAADKLGSIVVQTTDATGKTGISVASWDQAGEHLTTIVAPGDATTGGSTPTISPDGKSVVFVRTDADGDAQLFATTFVNNAWSTPKQITWLTGTHSAPIFEADNKHQTVAFEYKNRAVKKGDANDGTYQVVLADALAAAAPSPALEKSVSALSGGLAVRTDSKGVVTRFAGFDRTDTAVLASHNEWRTAGAPATDRRPQAESVVLSRSDVFADALGGSTLAAHKNGPLLLTDSKTLSSETQAEIQRILPRGGVVHVLGGTAAIAPAVDAKLKALGYTVDRVAGKDRFETATKIADEVDPNAKYVLVATGAKAADALSAGAAAGTYKGMVVVLTDGKTMPKATEDYLLHKSDAGVGVVAIGGDAATAVKAAGWTGFATEVGGDRYQTSYLVARDIFGSFSSVGVATGANWPDSLAGGALMGFQGGPLLLVDPDPVSGGLTADENALIDANRGAANWGYVFGGPNALPLSVDKQLAADIGTASGTGSIPVHPAAKTPNLVTPHFTRG
;
A
#
# COMPACT_ATOMS: atom_id res chain seq x y z
N MET A 1 0.84 -64.74 37.42
CA MET A 1 0.89 -63.53 38.27
C MET A 1 1.01 -62.32 37.34
N SER A 2 0.15 -61.28 37.29
CA SER A 2 -0.64 -60.55 38.32
C SER A 2 0.25 -59.79 39.31
N SER A 3 0.09 -58.49 39.65
CA SER A 3 -0.82 -57.38 39.25
C SER A 3 -0.06 -56.02 39.35
N LYS A 4 -0.40 -54.84 38.81
CA LYS A 4 -1.59 -54.17 38.21
C LYS A 4 -2.39 -53.26 39.20
N PHE A 5 -2.64 -51.99 38.79
CA PHE A 5 -3.29 -50.86 39.52
C PHE A 5 -2.40 -50.16 40.60
N SER A 6 -2.65 -48.90 41.05
CA SER A 6 -3.84 -48.01 40.93
C SER A 6 -3.51 -46.50 40.74
N ARG A 7 -4.50 -45.59 40.92
CA ARG A 7 -4.51 -44.15 40.55
C ARG A 7 -4.84 -43.18 41.72
N LYS A 8 -4.46 -41.89 41.57
CA LYS A 8 -5.12 -40.65 42.09
C LYS A 8 -5.16 -40.44 43.65
N PRO A 9 -5.66 -39.30 44.19
CA PRO A 9 -5.51 -37.87 43.81
C PRO A 9 -5.28 -36.90 45.03
N VAL A 10 -5.03 -35.61 44.80
CA VAL A 10 -5.22 -34.49 45.79
C VAL A 10 -5.68 -33.21 45.06
N ALA A 11 -6.45 -32.32 45.70
CA ALA A 11 -6.88 -31.02 45.14
C ALA A 11 -7.18 -29.93 46.20
N VAL A 12 -6.92 -28.65 45.84
CA VAL A 12 -7.46 -27.36 46.36
C VAL A 12 -7.29 -26.96 47.84
N ALA A 13 -6.56 -25.84 48.08
CA ALA A 13 -6.86 -24.67 48.95
C ALA A 13 -5.55 -23.83 49.13
N ALA A 14 -5.40 -22.56 48.72
CA ALA A 14 -6.13 -21.30 48.96
C ALA A 14 -5.65 -20.51 50.21
N VAL A 15 -4.92 -19.40 49.99
CA VAL A 15 -4.54 -18.37 51.00
C VAL A 15 -4.52 -16.99 50.31
N LEU A 16 -4.91 -15.92 51.02
CA LEU A 16 -4.94 -14.54 50.51
C LEU A 16 -3.59 -13.81 50.66
N ALA A 17 -3.35 -12.81 49.81
CA ALA A 17 -2.44 -11.70 50.09
C ALA A 17 -3.05 -10.40 49.53
N SER A 18 -2.83 -9.26 50.19
CA SER A 18 -3.46 -7.98 49.82
C SER A 18 -2.57 -6.77 50.10
N SER A 19 -2.88 -5.66 49.42
CA SER A 19 -2.36 -4.28 49.57
C SER A 19 -0.86 -4.01 49.28
N ILE A 20 -0.65 -3.16 48.25
CA ILE A 20 0.08 -1.86 48.26
C ILE A 20 1.44 -1.82 49.01
N GLY A 21 2.56 -1.37 48.41
CA GLY A 21 2.77 -0.91 47.04
C GLY A 21 4.02 -0.02 46.91
N SER A 22 4.73 -0.12 45.78
CA SER A 22 5.83 0.78 45.37
C SER A 22 6.06 0.59 43.86
N ALA A 23 6.04 1.67 43.09
CA ALA A 23 6.06 1.59 41.63
C ALA A 23 7.50 1.53 41.08
N LEU A 24 7.86 0.40 40.46
CA LEU A 24 8.92 0.37 39.45
C LEU A 24 8.28 0.57 38.07
N ALA A 25 8.66 1.65 37.38
CA ALA A 25 8.19 1.92 36.03
C ALA A 25 8.93 1.03 35.01
N ALA A 26 8.36 -0.15 34.72
CA ALA A 26 8.69 -0.89 33.51
C ALA A 26 7.93 -0.29 32.33
N GLY A 27 8.65 0.27 31.34
CA GLY A 27 8.04 0.92 30.18
C GLY A 27 7.30 -0.09 29.31
N GLY A 28 5.98 0.08 29.16
CA GLY A 28 5.19 -0.67 28.18
C GLY A 28 5.59 -0.31 26.76
N ALA A 29 5.47 -1.27 25.84
CA ALA A 29 5.84 -1.08 24.44
C ALA A 29 4.85 -0.15 23.71
N ALA A 30 5.28 0.45 22.59
CA ALA A 30 4.35 0.97 21.60
C ALA A 30 3.71 -0.23 20.87
N HIS A 31 2.45 -0.51 21.18
CA HIS A 31 1.67 -1.62 20.62
C HIS A 31 1.05 -1.25 19.27
N ALA A 32 1.07 -2.21 18.34
CA ALA A 32 0.17 -2.17 17.20
C ALA A 32 -1.23 -2.61 17.66
N THR A 33 -2.27 -2.06 17.05
CA THR A 33 -3.58 -2.70 17.04
C THR A 33 -3.49 -3.95 16.17
N THR A 34 -3.81 -5.10 16.76
CA THR A 34 -4.21 -6.33 16.06
C THR A 34 -5.29 -6.98 16.89
N PHE A 35 -6.40 -7.39 16.30
CA PHE A 35 -7.56 -7.82 17.08
C PHE A 35 -7.24 -9.05 17.96
N GLY A 36 -7.37 -8.84 19.28
CA GLY A 36 -6.88 -9.74 20.33
C GLY A 36 -6.62 -8.98 21.62
N ASP A 37 -6.10 -7.75 21.50
CA ASP A 37 -6.18 -6.71 22.53
C ASP A 37 -7.18 -5.59 22.12
N ALA A 38 -7.31 -4.52 22.91
CA ALA A 38 -8.41 -3.56 22.77
C ALA A 38 -8.46 -2.81 21.42
N PRO A 39 -9.65 -2.72 20.76
CA PRO A 39 -9.82 -1.84 19.61
C PRO A 39 -9.59 -0.38 20.02
N SER A 40 -8.95 0.36 19.13
CA SER A 40 -8.60 1.77 19.33
C SER A 40 -9.18 2.60 18.18
N PRO A 41 -10.48 2.95 18.22
CA PRO A 41 -11.10 3.75 17.18
C PRO A 41 -10.45 5.13 17.10
N VAL A 42 -10.45 5.71 15.90
CA VAL A 42 -9.92 7.06 15.65
C VAL A 42 -11.11 8.02 15.55
N THR A 43 -10.97 9.21 16.16
CA THR A 43 -12.11 10.12 16.41
C THR A 43 -11.78 11.58 16.16
N ILE A 44 -12.74 12.33 15.61
CA ILE A 44 -12.56 13.73 15.17
C ILE A 44 -13.20 14.67 16.20
N THR A 45 -12.41 15.26 17.09
CA THR A 45 -12.92 16.16 18.13
C THR A 45 -13.59 17.42 17.55
N ALA A 46 -14.39 18.11 18.36
CA ALA A 46 -15.09 19.33 17.94
C ALA A 46 -14.17 20.52 17.56
N ASP A 47 -12.87 20.47 17.90
CA ASP A 47 -11.82 21.37 17.38
C ASP A 47 -11.24 20.94 16.01
N GLY A 48 -11.74 19.84 15.42
CA GLY A 48 -11.33 19.29 14.13
C GLY A 48 -10.14 18.33 14.20
N ALA A 49 -9.67 17.97 15.40
CA ALA A 49 -8.44 17.20 15.55
C ALA A 49 -8.69 15.69 15.68
N ILE A 50 -7.81 14.89 15.07
CA ILE A 50 -7.89 13.44 15.09
C ILE A 50 -7.20 12.92 16.35
N ASN A 51 -7.97 12.30 17.25
CA ASN A 51 -7.46 11.53 18.38
C ASN A 51 -7.32 10.06 17.99
N VAL A 52 -6.08 9.54 17.98
CA VAL A 52 -5.82 8.10 17.92
C VAL A 52 -5.80 7.57 19.36
N VAL A 53 -6.79 6.74 19.71
CA VAL A 53 -6.85 6.06 21.00
C VAL A 53 -5.54 5.27 21.21
N GLY A 54 -4.88 5.50 22.35
CA GLY A 54 -3.52 5.02 22.61
C GLY A 54 -2.46 6.13 22.74
N GLY A 55 -2.73 7.36 22.27
CA GLY A 55 -2.01 8.56 22.76
C GLY A 55 -1.46 9.53 21.72
N ALA A 56 -1.67 9.32 20.41
CA ALA A 56 -1.28 10.28 19.39
C ALA A 56 -2.45 11.21 19.02
N LYS A 57 -2.27 12.53 19.17
CA LYS A 57 -3.18 13.54 18.62
C LYS A 57 -2.59 14.05 17.29
N ILE A 58 -3.26 13.78 16.18
CA ILE A 58 -2.92 14.31 14.86
C ILE A 58 -3.65 15.64 14.72
N ALA A 59 -2.90 16.71 14.51
CA ALA A 59 -3.42 18.08 14.47
C ALA A 59 -3.77 18.49 13.04
N LEU A 60 -5.06 18.39 12.69
CA LEU A 60 -5.58 18.95 11.44
C LEU A 60 -5.73 20.49 11.54
N PRO A 61 -5.88 21.18 10.40
CA PRO A 61 -6.40 22.55 10.38
C PRO A 61 -7.76 22.65 11.10
N ALA A 62 -7.96 23.70 11.90
CA ALA A 62 -9.20 23.90 12.64
C ALA A 62 -10.41 24.01 11.68
N GLY A 63 -11.46 23.22 11.92
CA GLY A 63 -12.62 23.09 11.05
C GLY A 63 -12.54 21.95 10.01
N ALA A 64 -11.43 21.21 9.98
CA ALA A 64 -11.38 19.94 9.28
C ALA A 64 -12.35 18.92 9.88
N HIS A 65 -12.96 18.09 9.03
CA HIS A 65 -13.97 17.10 9.41
C HIS A 65 -13.99 15.92 8.42
N ASP A 66 -14.84 14.92 8.68
CA ASP A 66 -15.16 13.82 7.77
C ASP A 66 -13.92 13.11 7.19
N VAL A 67 -13.25 12.35 8.07
CA VAL A 67 -11.94 11.73 7.82
C VAL A 67 -12.11 10.27 7.41
N SER A 68 -11.38 9.85 6.36
CA SER A 68 -11.30 8.45 5.93
C SER A 68 -9.85 7.98 5.81
N TRP A 69 -9.51 6.84 6.43
CA TRP A 69 -8.16 6.28 6.35
C TRP A 69 -7.93 5.53 5.05
N ALA A 70 -6.76 5.71 4.42
CA ALA A 70 -6.30 4.78 3.40
C ALA A 70 -6.19 3.37 4.03
N GLY A 71 -6.69 2.33 3.37
CA GLY A 71 -6.65 0.95 3.88
C GLY A 71 -5.22 0.41 4.12
N GLN A 72 -4.22 1.09 3.58
CA GLN A 72 -2.78 0.86 3.76
C GLN A 72 -2.21 1.50 5.06
N GLY A 73 -3.01 2.24 5.82
CA GLY A 73 -2.68 2.76 7.15
C GLY A 73 -1.69 3.95 7.23
N GLY A 74 -1.12 4.41 6.10
CA GLY A 74 -0.10 5.47 6.06
C GLY A 74 -0.59 6.90 5.78
N ARG A 75 -1.83 7.07 5.28
CA ARG A 75 -2.41 8.36 4.87
C ARG A 75 -3.91 8.39 5.17
N PHE A 76 -4.53 9.57 5.18
CA PHE A 76 -5.97 9.76 5.31
C PHE A 76 -6.49 10.91 4.44
N ALA A 77 -7.76 10.84 4.06
CA ALA A 77 -8.54 11.92 3.44
C ALA A 77 -9.32 12.69 4.50
N TYR A 78 -9.64 13.95 4.22
CA TYR A 78 -10.52 14.79 5.05
C TYR A 78 -11.14 15.95 4.27
N VAL A 79 -12.25 16.49 4.75
CA VAL A 79 -12.81 17.75 4.27
C VAL A 79 -12.21 18.91 5.07
N GLY A 80 -11.66 19.91 4.37
CA GLY A 80 -11.09 21.12 4.96
C GLY A 80 -12.15 22.14 5.38
N ALA A 81 -11.75 23.12 6.19
CA ALA A 81 -12.61 24.22 6.65
C ALA A 81 -13.08 25.18 5.52
N ASP A 82 -12.52 25.02 4.32
CA ASP A 82 -12.89 25.70 3.07
C ASP A 82 -13.76 24.83 2.14
N ASN A 83 -14.25 23.68 2.64
CA ASN A 83 -14.99 22.66 1.89
C ASN A 83 -14.24 22.03 0.71
N ALA A 84 -12.91 22.13 0.67
CA ALA A 84 -12.08 21.36 -0.25
C ALA A 84 -11.79 19.96 0.31
N VAL A 85 -11.59 18.98 -0.57
CA VAL A 85 -11.16 17.62 -0.17
C VAL A 85 -9.64 17.57 -0.18
N TYR A 86 -9.07 17.08 0.93
CA TYR A 86 -7.64 16.96 1.15
C TYR A 86 -7.25 15.51 1.41
N THR A 87 -5.98 15.20 1.16
CA THR A 87 -5.29 14.04 1.73
C THR A 87 -4.06 14.48 2.50
N ALA A 88 -3.67 13.73 3.53
CA ALA A 88 -2.45 13.98 4.30
C ALA A 88 -1.82 12.65 4.76
N ASP A 89 -0.55 12.71 5.15
CA ASP A 89 0.15 11.59 5.79
C ASP A 89 -0.34 11.38 7.22
N PHE A 90 -0.11 10.19 7.79
CA PHE A 90 -0.61 9.79 9.12
C PHE A 90 -0.24 10.73 10.29
N ASP A 91 0.72 11.63 10.13
CA ASP A 91 1.13 12.63 11.12
C ASP A 91 0.53 14.04 10.88
N GLY A 92 -0.25 14.20 9.80
CA GLY A 92 -0.82 15.48 9.35
C GLY A 92 0.08 16.26 8.38
N SER A 93 1.25 15.74 8.02
CA SER A 93 2.12 16.34 6.99
C SER A 93 1.65 16.04 5.56
N HIS A 94 2.29 16.68 4.57
CA HIS A 94 1.99 16.54 3.13
C HIS A 94 0.49 16.64 2.78
N ALA A 95 -0.15 17.67 3.32
CA ALA A 95 -1.55 17.99 3.05
C ALA A 95 -1.73 18.46 1.59
N ILE A 96 -2.16 17.54 0.72
CA ILE A 96 -2.47 17.81 -0.69
C ILE A 96 -3.97 18.12 -0.81
N LYS A 97 -4.32 19.23 -1.48
CA LYS A 97 -5.71 19.49 -1.88
C LYS A 97 -5.99 18.72 -3.17
N ILE A 98 -6.87 17.74 -3.12
CA ILE A 98 -7.17 16.86 -4.26
C ILE A 98 -8.45 17.27 -5.02
N ALA A 99 -9.34 18.05 -4.40
CA ALA A 99 -10.51 18.61 -5.07
C ALA A 99 -11.02 19.88 -4.39
N GLN A 100 -11.77 20.69 -5.14
CA GLN A 100 -12.65 21.74 -4.64
C GLN A 100 -14.05 21.46 -5.16
N GLY A 101 -15.06 21.53 -4.30
CA GLY A 101 -16.45 21.28 -4.66
C GLY A 101 -17.39 22.19 -3.87
N VAL A 102 -18.64 22.31 -4.30
CA VAL A 102 -19.59 23.27 -3.68
C VAL A 102 -19.95 22.85 -2.25
N LYS A 103 -20.16 21.53 -2.05
CA LYS A 103 -20.40 20.85 -0.76
C LYS A 103 -20.00 19.37 -0.89
N PRO A 104 -18.81 18.93 -0.45
CA PRO A 104 -18.58 17.53 -0.12
C PRO A 104 -19.29 17.19 1.21
N THR A 105 -19.84 15.99 1.36
CA THR A 105 -20.60 15.59 2.57
C THR A 105 -20.19 14.27 3.22
N HIS A 106 -19.52 13.39 2.49
CA HIS A 106 -18.84 12.21 3.03
C HIS A 106 -17.68 11.82 2.11
N THR A 107 -16.47 11.63 2.64
CA THR A 107 -15.28 11.15 1.94
C THR A 107 -14.96 9.70 2.33
N VAL A 108 -14.57 8.88 1.34
CA VAL A 108 -14.15 7.50 1.53
C VAL A 108 -12.92 7.21 0.68
N TRP A 109 -11.85 6.70 1.30
CA TRP A 109 -10.67 6.22 0.59
C TRP A 109 -10.82 4.73 0.27
N GLU A 110 -10.72 4.34 -1.01
CA GLU A 110 -10.84 2.92 -1.41
C GLU A 110 -9.70 2.08 -0.83
N THR A 111 -10.04 1.03 -0.07
CA THR A 111 -9.12 0.23 0.77
C THR A 111 -7.82 -0.22 0.09
N TYR A 112 -7.89 -0.59 -1.19
CA TYR A 112 -6.76 -1.12 -1.95
C TYR A 112 -6.18 -0.16 -3.00
N SER A 113 -6.61 1.11 -3.05
CA SER A 113 -6.21 2.04 -4.11
C SER A 113 -5.76 3.41 -3.57
N GLN A 114 -5.42 4.28 -4.52
CA GLN A 114 -5.07 5.69 -4.28
C GLN A 114 -6.23 6.64 -4.61
N TYR A 115 -7.48 6.15 -4.68
CA TYR A 115 -8.64 6.99 -4.95
C TYR A 115 -9.40 7.35 -3.68
N VAL A 116 -9.72 8.64 -3.55
CA VAL A 116 -10.66 9.18 -2.57
C VAL A 116 -11.93 9.54 -3.32
N TYR A 117 -13.06 9.03 -2.84
CA TYR A 117 -14.39 9.30 -3.37
C TYR A 117 -15.15 10.20 -2.40
N TRP A 118 -16.04 11.04 -2.91
CA TRP A 118 -17.00 11.76 -2.09
C TRP A 118 -18.30 12.01 -2.84
N THR A 119 -19.34 12.40 -2.10
CA THR A 119 -20.58 12.93 -2.70
C THR A 119 -20.52 14.45 -2.76
N GLU A 120 -20.77 15.02 -3.95
CA GLU A 120 -20.83 16.46 -4.20
C GLU A 120 -22.25 16.90 -4.58
N GLY A 121 -22.74 17.97 -3.94
CA GLY A 121 -23.99 18.64 -4.30
C GLY A 121 -25.13 18.38 -3.31
N ASP A 122 -26.36 18.72 -3.71
CA ASP A 122 -27.55 18.43 -2.92
C ASP A 122 -28.77 18.04 -3.79
N GLY A 123 -29.70 17.32 -3.17
CA GLY A 123 -30.90 16.79 -3.82
C GLY A 123 -30.58 16.00 -5.10
N ALA A 124 -31.45 16.14 -6.11
CA ALA A 124 -31.29 15.47 -7.40
C ALA A 124 -30.17 16.05 -8.31
N ALA A 125 -29.36 16.98 -7.80
CA ALA A 125 -28.14 17.45 -8.46
C ALA A 125 -26.87 16.77 -7.91
N ALA A 126 -26.99 15.97 -6.84
CA ALA A 126 -25.85 15.31 -6.23
C ALA A 126 -25.26 14.19 -7.10
N LYS A 127 -23.93 14.09 -7.10
CA LYS A 127 -23.13 13.09 -7.82
C LYS A 127 -22.07 12.48 -6.92
N ILE A 128 -21.49 11.37 -7.34
CA ILE A 128 -20.28 10.79 -6.74
C ILE A 128 -19.09 11.29 -7.56
N VAL A 129 -18.00 11.63 -6.91
CA VAL A 129 -16.78 12.10 -7.56
C VAL A 129 -15.59 11.37 -6.96
N GLY A 130 -14.62 10.99 -7.79
CA GLY A 130 -13.36 10.41 -7.36
C GLY A 130 -12.19 11.29 -7.76
N ALA A 131 -11.16 11.37 -6.92
CA ALA A 131 -9.87 11.95 -7.29
C ALA A 131 -8.72 11.08 -6.78
N LEU A 132 -7.58 11.20 -7.47
CA LEU A 132 -6.32 10.65 -7.00
C LEU A 132 -5.91 11.32 -5.69
N ALA A 133 -5.47 10.53 -4.72
CA ALA A 133 -5.00 10.96 -3.40
C ALA A 133 -3.72 11.84 -3.43
N ASN A 134 -3.18 12.09 -4.62
CA ASN A 134 -2.03 12.96 -4.86
C ASN A 134 -2.40 14.18 -5.76
N GLY A 135 -3.65 14.26 -6.23
CA GLY A 135 -4.14 15.27 -7.15
C GLY A 135 -3.52 15.19 -8.55
N ASP A 136 -3.99 16.09 -9.41
CA ASP A 136 -3.21 16.59 -10.54
C ASP A 136 -2.63 17.97 -10.18
N SER A 137 -1.62 18.41 -10.93
CA SER A 137 -0.86 19.64 -10.67
C SER A 137 -1.72 20.90 -10.44
N MET A 138 -1.32 21.71 -9.44
CA MET A 138 -1.58 23.16 -9.25
C MET A 138 -2.87 23.75 -9.86
N ASP A 139 -3.81 24.12 -8.99
CA ASP A 139 -4.93 25.03 -9.27
C ASP A 139 -5.88 24.61 -10.43
N ALA A 140 -5.95 23.32 -10.75
CA ALA A 140 -7.01 22.78 -11.59
C ALA A 140 -8.38 22.90 -10.88
N PRO A 141 -9.36 23.67 -11.42
CA PRO A 141 -10.64 23.92 -10.75
C PRO A 141 -11.67 22.78 -10.95
N ASN A 142 -11.23 21.59 -11.36
CA ASN A 142 -12.05 20.39 -11.50
C ASN A 142 -11.26 19.16 -11.01
N PRO A 143 -11.84 18.25 -10.21
CA PRO A 143 -11.27 16.94 -9.94
C PRO A 143 -11.18 16.13 -11.25
N THR A 144 -10.12 15.34 -11.41
CA THR A 144 -9.65 14.99 -12.77
C THR A 144 -10.42 13.89 -13.48
N PHE A 145 -11.27 13.11 -12.80
CA PHE A 145 -12.24 12.22 -13.44
C PHE A 145 -13.58 12.21 -12.69
N ASP A 146 -14.67 12.51 -13.39
CA ASP A 146 -16.04 12.44 -12.84
C ASP A 146 -16.53 10.98 -12.83
N VAL A 147 -15.92 10.18 -11.97
CA VAL A 147 -16.22 8.75 -11.82
C VAL A 147 -17.53 8.58 -11.05
N ILE A 148 -18.60 8.42 -11.86
CA ILE A 148 -19.96 7.95 -11.56
C ILE A 148 -21.03 9.07 -11.61
N LYS A 149 -22.06 8.81 -12.42
CA LYS A 149 -22.86 9.88 -13.04
C LYS A 149 -23.88 10.51 -12.08
N THR A 150 -24.35 11.70 -12.45
CA THR A 150 -25.58 12.30 -11.89
C THR A 150 -26.71 11.28 -11.81
N ALA A 151 -27.40 11.26 -10.68
CA ALA A 151 -28.48 10.31 -10.40
C ALA A 151 -29.64 10.33 -11.41
N PRO A 152 -30.46 9.26 -11.43
CA PRO A 152 -31.74 9.26 -12.14
C PRO A 152 -32.61 10.47 -11.74
N ALA A 153 -33.22 11.13 -12.73
CA ALA A 153 -33.90 12.40 -12.53
C ALA A 153 -34.95 12.35 -11.41
N GLY A 154 -34.75 13.15 -10.36
CA GLY A 154 -35.61 13.20 -9.17
C GLY A 154 -35.14 12.34 -7.98
N VAL A 155 -34.00 11.65 -8.09
CA VAL A 155 -33.31 10.95 -7.00
C VAL A 155 -32.04 11.72 -6.63
N GLY A 156 -31.81 11.94 -5.33
CA GLY A 156 -30.54 12.46 -4.81
C GLY A 156 -29.62 11.38 -4.25
N LEU A 157 -28.32 11.67 -4.17
CA LEU A 157 -27.28 10.78 -3.65
C LEU A 157 -26.59 11.43 -2.44
N SER A 158 -26.17 10.59 -1.49
CA SER A 158 -25.50 10.99 -0.24
C SER A 158 -24.84 9.76 0.38
N ASN A 159 -23.92 9.95 1.33
CA ASN A 159 -23.35 8.89 2.17
C ASN A 159 -22.92 7.66 1.33
N ALA A 160 -22.00 7.90 0.39
CA ALA A 160 -21.47 6.87 -0.49
C ALA A 160 -20.29 6.13 0.18
N ASP A 161 -20.27 4.80 0.08
CA ASP A 161 -19.18 3.94 0.54
C ASP A 161 -18.83 2.91 -0.55
N ILE A 162 -17.57 2.52 -0.67
CA ILE A 162 -17.03 1.78 -1.82
C ILE A 162 -16.46 0.42 -1.45
N ALA A 163 -16.97 -0.63 -2.09
CA ALA A 163 -16.39 -1.96 -2.02
C ALA A 163 -15.12 -2.01 -2.87
N ALA A 164 -14.06 -2.56 -2.29
CA ALA A 164 -12.81 -2.83 -3.01
C ALA A 164 -12.88 -4.09 -3.91
N ASP A 165 -14.10 -4.47 -4.34
CA ASP A 165 -14.40 -5.67 -5.13
C ASP A 165 -13.89 -5.57 -6.58
N LYS A 166 -14.14 -6.58 -7.41
CA LYS A 166 -13.65 -6.59 -8.81
C LYS A 166 -14.33 -5.56 -9.72
N LEU A 167 -15.43 -4.94 -9.29
CA LEU A 167 -16.25 -4.02 -10.09
C LEU A 167 -16.15 -2.57 -9.57
N GLY A 168 -15.70 -2.37 -8.33
CA GLY A 168 -15.70 -1.07 -7.65
C GLY A 168 -17.07 -0.70 -7.09
N SER A 169 -17.89 -1.68 -6.69
CA SER A 169 -19.30 -1.49 -6.33
C SER A 169 -19.48 -0.41 -5.24
N ILE A 170 -20.22 0.66 -5.52
CA ILE A 170 -20.46 1.76 -4.57
C ILE A 170 -21.88 1.67 -4.01
N VAL A 171 -22.01 1.57 -2.69
CA VAL A 171 -23.31 1.73 -2.01
C VAL A 171 -23.59 3.20 -1.76
N VAL A 172 -24.85 3.60 -1.93
CA VAL A 172 -25.31 4.98 -1.78
C VAL A 172 -26.63 5.08 -1.02
N GLN A 173 -26.75 6.11 -0.19
CA GLN A 173 -28.05 6.55 0.29
C GLN A 173 -28.75 7.37 -0.80
N THR A 174 -29.77 6.78 -1.41
CA THR A 174 -30.67 7.47 -2.34
C THR A 174 -31.70 8.30 -1.56
N THR A 175 -32.20 9.38 -2.14
CA THR A 175 -33.27 10.21 -1.55
C THR A 175 -34.30 10.57 -2.61
N ASP A 176 -35.60 10.42 -2.34
CA ASP A 176 -36.67 10.79 -3.28
C ASP A 176 -37.05 12.28 -3.21
N ALA A 177 -37.85 12.73 -4.18
CA ALA A 177 -38.37 14.10 -4.25
C ALA A 177 -39.32 14.49 -3.08
N THR A 178 -39.65 13.57 -2.17
CA THR A 178 -40.38 13.83 -0.92
C THR A 178 -39.47 13.85 0.32
N GLY A 179 -38.16 13.66 0.14
CA GLY A 179 -37.16 13.66 1.20
C GLY A 179 -37.00 12.32 1.94
N LYS A 180 -37.57 11.22 1.43
CA LYS A 180 -37.40 9.90 2.04
C LYS A 180 -36.15 9.22 1.49
N THR A 181 -35.43 8.51 2.35
CA THR A 181 -34.17 7.85 1.98
C THR A 181 -34.37 6.38 1.62
N GLY A 182 -33.45 5.85 0.81
CA GLY A 182 -33.35 4.45 0.42
C GLY A 182 -31.88 4.05 0.22
N ILE A 183 -31.63 2.79 -0.06
CA ILE A 183 -30.27 2.25 -0.30
C ILE A 183 -30.21 1.65 -1.70
N SER A 184 -29.15 1.96 -2.45
CA SER A 184 -28.85 1.34 -3.75
C SER A 184 -27.35 1.04 -3.85
N VAL A 185 -26.99 0.08 -4.69
CA VAL A 185 -25.59 -0.17 -5.09
C VAL A 185 -25.46 0.12 -6.58
N ALA A 186 -24.51 0.98 -6.93
CA ALA A 186 -24.03 1.12 -8.30
C ALA A 186 -22.97 0.04 -8.57
N SER A 187 -23.13 -0.69 -9.67
CA SER A 187 -22.19 -1.73 -10.12
C SER A 187 -21.97 -1.68 -11.63
N TRP A 188 -20.91 -2.35 -12.11
CA TRP A 188 -20.48 -2.31 -13.51
C TRP A 188 -20.34 -3.71 -14.11
N ASP A 189 -20.80 -3.88 -15.35
CA ASP A 189 -20.61 -5.09 -16.14
C ASP A 189 -20.31 -4.78 -17.62
N GLN A 190 -20.32 -5.80 -18.48
CA GLN A 190 -20.07 -5.64 -19.93
C GLN A 190 -21.20 -4.93 -20.69
N ALA A 191 -22.39 -4.77 -20.09
CA ALA A 191 -23.51 -4.01 -20.64
C ALA A 191 -23.54 -2.55 -20.13
N GLY A 192 -22.94 -2.26 -18.97
CA GLY A 192 -22.67 -0.90 -18.51
C GLY A 192 -22.75 -0.72 -16.99
N GLU A 193 -23.29 0.43 -16.59
CA GLU A 193 -23.47 0.88 -15.21
C GLU A 193 -24.92 0.61 -14.76
N HIS A 194 -25.09 -0.06 -13.62
CA HIS A 194 -26.40 -0.48 -13.09
C HIS A 194 -26.60 0.04 -11.67
N LEU A 195 -27.57 0.92 -11.46
CA LEU A 195 -27.99 1.34 -10.11
C LEU A 195 -29.06 0.37 -9.57
N THR A 196 -28.62 -0.62 -8.80
CA THR A 196 -29.48 -1.65 -8.20
C THR A 196 -30.07 -1.16 -6.88
N THR A 197 -31.38 -0.92 -6.84
CA THR A 197 -32.08 -0.57 -5.59
C THR A 197 -32.18 -1.77 -4.66
N ILE A 198 -31.66 -1.61 -3.43
CA ILE A 198 -31.74 -2.59 -2.34
C ILE A 198 -32.96 -2.28 -1.45
N VAL A 199 -33.12 -1.02 -1.06
CA VAL A 199 -34.25 -0.51 -0.28
C VAL A 199 -34.81 0.71 -0.99
N ALA A 200 -36.06 0.62 -1.45
CA ALA A 200 -36.72 1.74 -2.10
C ALA A 200 -36.95 2.90 -1.12
N PRO A 201 -36.83 4.17 -1.56
CA PRO A 201 -37.18 5.33 -0.76
C PRO A 201 -38.55 5.21 -0.09
N GLY A 202 -38.55 5.30 1.24
CA GLY A 202 -39.78 5.27 2.04
C GLY A 202 -40.40 3.88 2.32
N ASP A 203 -39.73 2.77 2.00
CA ASP A 203 -40.19 1.43 2.40
C ASP A 203 -40.34 1.30 3.93
N ALA A 204 -41.31 0.49 4.39
CA ALA A 204 -42.40 0.84 5.30
C ALA A 204 -42.14 1.42 6.73
N THR A 205 -40.92 1.75 7.17
CA THR A 205 -40.67 2.20 8.57
C THR A 205 -39.94 3.53 8.87
N THR A 206 -39.45 4.42 7.98
CA THR A 206 -39.51 4.49 6.51
C THR A 206 -38.15 4.84 5.90
N GLY A 207 -37.56 3.91 5.13
CA GLY A 207 -36.29 4.12 4.42
C GLY A 207 -35.04 3.51 5.08
N GLY A 208 -33.89 3.67 4.41
CA GLY A 208 -32.56 3.31 4.93
C GLY A 208 -31.58 4.48 4.78
N SER A 209 -30.54 4.54 5.60
CA SER A 209 -29.61 5.67 5.70
C SER A 209 -28.21 5.24 6.14
N THR A 210 -27.21 6.10 5.91
CA THR A 210 -25.77 5.88 6.21
C THR A 210 -25.33 4.43 5.93
N PRO A 211 -25.34 3.98 4.66
CA PRO A 211 -24.90 2.64 4.32
C PRO A 211 -23.37 2.50 4.37
N THR A 212 -22.92 1.28 4.60
CA THR A 212 -21.56 0.80 4.36
C THR A 212 -21.60 -0.53 3.61
N ILE A 213 -20.57 -0.85 2.83
CA ILE A 213 -20.46 -2.06 2.02
C ILE A 213 -19.19 -2.85 2.38
N SER A 214 -19.28 -4.17 2.38
CA SER A 214 -18.13 -5.02 2.71
C SER A 214 -17.04 -4.90 1.63
N PRO A 215 -15.74 -5.06 1.99
CA PRO A 215 -14.64 -4.92 1.02
C PRO A 215 -14.71 -5.88 -0.17
N ASP A 216 -15.48 -6.97 -0.07
CA ASP A 216 -15.72 -7.95 -1.14
C ASP A 216 -16.99 -7.70 -1.97
N GLY A 217 -17.72 -6.62 -1.70
CA GLY A 217 -18.93 -6.18 -2.41
C GLY A 217 -20.19 -6.97 -2.10
N LYS A 218 -20.15 -7.98 -1.23
CA LYS A 218 -21.27 -8.93 -1.05
C LYS A 218 -22.21 -8.63 0.09
N SER A 219 -21.88 -7.73 1.01
CA SER A 219 -22.70 -7.41 2.17
C SER A 219 -22.87 -5.89 2.30
N VAL A 220 -24.09 -5.44 2.60
CA VAL A 220 -24.39 -4.02 2.87
C VAL A 220 -25.05 -3.91 4.22
N VAL A 221 -24.60 -2.97 5.04
CA VAL A 221 -25.18 -2.63 6.35
C VAL A 221 -25.60 -1.16 6.34
N PHE A 222 -26.78 -0.85 6.88
CA PHE A 222 -27.34 0.49 6.88
C PHE A 222 -28.24 0.74 8.11
N VAL A 223 -28.47 2.01 8.45
CA VAL A 223 -29.36 2.42 9.52
C VAL A 223 -30.81 2.51 9.01
N ARG A 224 -31.75 1.89 9.72
CA ARG A 224 -33.20 1.99 9.48
C ARG A 224 -33.94 2.00 10.82
N THR A 225 -35.06 2.74 10.86
CA THR A 225 -35.92 2.80 12.05
C THR A 225 -36.70 1.48 12.21
N ASP A 226 -36.70 0.94 13.42
CA ASP A 226 -37.44 -0.27 13.81
C ASP A 226 -38.92 0.03 14.13
N ALA A 227 -39.64 -0.99 14.65
CA ALA A 227 -41.05 -0.85 15.01
C ALA A 227 -41.31 -0.01 16.28
N ASP A 228 -40.28 0.19 17.12
CA ASP A 228 -40.34 0.91 18.40
C ASP A 228 -39.78 2.35 18.29
N GLY A 229 -39.43 2.76 17.06
CA GLY A 229 -38.93 4.09 16.72
C GLY A 229 -37.45 4.31 17.03
N ASP A 230 -36.70 3.26 17.40
CA ASP A 230 -35.25 3.34 17.55
C ASP A 230 -34.55 3.14 16.19
N ALA A 231 -33.38 3.77 16.03
CA ALA A 231 -32.57 3.59 14.84
C ALA A 231 -31.67 2.37 15.04
N GLN A 232 -31.80 1.37 14.17
CA GLN A 232 -31.09 0.09 14.27
C GLN A 232 -30.30 -0.18 12.99
N LEU A 233 -29.31 -1.05 13.07
CA LEU A 233 -28.60 -1.55 11.90
C LEU A 233 -29.34 -2.71 11.25
N PHE A 234 -29.37 -2.70 9.92
CA PHE A 234 -29.91 -3.75 9.07
C PHE A 234 -28.84 -4.21 8.07
N ALA A 235 -28.72 -5.53 7.88
CA ALA A 235 -27.78 -6.16 6.96
C ALA A 235 -28.50 -6.86 5.80
N THR A 236 -27.88 -6.88 4.62
CA THR A 236 -28.30 -7.64 3.42
C THR A 236 -27.07 -8.21 2.71
N THR A 237 -27.26 -9.26 1.92
CA THR A 237 -26.20 -9.94 1.17
C THR A 237 -26.56 -10.24 -0.27
N PHE A 238 -25.59 -10.10 -1.17
CA PHE A 238 -25.69 -10.47 -2.57
C PHE A 238 -25.38 -11.96 -2.76
N VAL A 239 -26.41 -12.75 -3.06
CA VAL A 239 -26.34 -14.21 -3.21
C VAL A 239 -27.21 -14.64 -4.39
N ASN A 240 -26.73 -15.58 -5.21
CA ASN A 240 -27.46 -16.07 -6.40
C ASN A 240 -27.92 -14.95 -7.37
N ASN A 241 -27.08 -13.93 -7.54
CA ASN A 241 -27.32 -12.76 -8.40
C ASN A 241 -28.49 -11.86 -7.96
N ALA A 242 -28.82 -11.83 -6.66
CA ALA A 242 -29.79 -10.92 -6.07
C ALA A 242 -29.39 -10.49 -4.64
N TRP A 243 -29.84 -9.31 -4.21
CA TRP A 243 -29.75 -8.91 -2.80
C TRP A 243 -30.83 -9.60 -1.96
N SER A 244 -30.45 -10.13 -0.80
CA SER A 244 -31.36 -10.80 0.12
C SER A 244 -32.21 -9.79 0.91
N THR A 245 -33.40 -10.19 1.37
CA THR A 245 -34.26 -9.33 2.19
C THR A 245 -33.49 -8.83 3.43
N PRO A 246 -33.38 -7.50 3.66
CA PRO A 246 -32.61 -6.98 4.79
C PRO A 246 -33.12 -7.48 6.15
N LYS A 247 -32.21 -7.69 7.09
CA LYS A 247 -32.48 -8.19 8.45
C LYS A 247 -31.86 -7.26 9.49
N GLN A 248 -32.60 -6.97 10.55
CA GLN A 248 -32.11 -6.22 11.71
C GLN A 248 -31.01 -7.00 12.42
N ILE A 249 -29.90 -6.34 12.79
CA ILE A 249 -28.74 -6.91 13.48
C ILE A 249 -28.41 -6.25 14.83
N THR A 250 -29.17 -5.22 15.23
CA THR A 250 -29.08 -4.58 16.57
C THR A 250 -30.46 -4.48 17.21
N TRP A 251 -30.53 -4.56 18.55
CA TRP A 251 -31.79 -4.59 19.32
C TRP A 251 -31.73 -3.81 20.64
N LEU A 252 -30.77 -2.89 20.77
CA LEU A 252 -30.62 -2.06 21.97
C LEU A 252 -31.48 -0.81 21.88
N THR A 253 -31.98 -0.33 23.03
CA THR A 253 -32.89 0.83 23.09
C THR A 253 -32.11 2.15 23.03
N GLY A 254 -32.01 2.69 21.82
CA GLY A 254 -31.19 3.85 21.50
C GLY A 254 -31.03 4.09 20.01
N THR A 255 -30.21 5.08 19.68
CA THR A 255 -29.89 5.45 18.29
C THR A 255 -28.58 4.80 17.89
N HIS A 256 -28.58 3.97 16.85
CA HIS A 256 -27.37 3.49 16.18
C HIS A 256 -27.08 4.36 14.95
N SER A 257 -25.83 4.79 14.75
CA SER A 257 -25.42 5.64 13.62
C SER A 257 -24.03 5.29 13.09
N ALA A 258 -23.73 5.77 11.87
CA ALA A 258 -22.44 5.62 11.16
C ALA A 258 -21.83 4.20 11.25
N PRO A 259 -22.50 3.16 10.72
CA PRO A 259 -21.90 1.85 10.55
C PRO A 259 -20.76 1.93 9.52
N ILE A 260 -19.66 1.22 9.79
CA ILE A 260 -18.52 1.08 8.89
C ILE A 260 -17.97 -0.34 8.98
N PHE A 261 -17.80 -1.02 7.84
CA PHE A 261 -17.14 -2.33 7.82
C PHE A 261 -15.67 -2.21 8.22
N GLU A 262 -15.20 -3.12 9.06
CA GLU A 262 -13.75 -3.32 9.21
C GLU A 262 -13.22 -4.02 7.96
N ALA A 263 -12.12 -3.53 7.38
CA ALA A 263 -11.38 -4.27 6.36
C ALA A 263 -10.51 -5.38 6.98
N ASP A 264 -11.14 -6.23 7.80
CA ASP A 264 -10.58 -7.53 8.14
C ASP A 264 -10.66 -8.47 6.93
N ASN A 265 -9.81 -9.50 6.90
CA ASN A 265 -9.78 -10.50 5.82
C ASN A 265 -10.95 -11.52 5.93
N LYS A 266 -12.05 -11.18 6.64
CA LYS A 266 -13.28 -11.99 6.79
C LYS A 266 -14.51 -11.29 6.21
N HIS A 267 -14.49 -9.95 6.15
CA HIS A 267 -15.53 -9.09 5.61
C HIS A 267 -16.88 -9.22 6.36
N GLN A 268 -16.81 -9.47 7.67
CA GLN A 268 -17.95 -9.84 8.53
C GLN A 268 -18.18 -8.88 9.72
N THR A 269 -17.21 -8.03 10.03
CA THR A 269 -17.17 -7.18 11.23
C THR A 269 -17.57 -5.74 10.88
N VAL A 270 -18.42 -5.10 11.71
CA VAL A 270 -18.89 -3.71 11.52
C VAL A 270 -18.77 -2.95 12.84
N ALA A 271 -18.12 -1.78 12.81
CA ALA A 271 -18.12 -0.82 13.91
C ALA A 271 -19.23 0.23 13.73
N PHE A 272 -19.75 0.81 14.82
CA PHE A 272 -20.81 1.82 14.77
C PHE A 272 -20.87 2.71 16.03
N GLU A 273 -21.63 3.81 15.94
CA GLU A 273 -22.00 4.65 17.07
C GLU A 273 -23.28 4.13 17.75
N TYR A 274 -23.38 4.24 19.08
CA TYR A 274 -24.62 3.90 19.81
C TYR A 274 -24.90 4.89 20.94
N LYS A 275 -26.02 5.59 20.84
CA LYS A 275 -26.54 6.47 21.88
C LYS A 275 -27.72 5.83 22.63
N ASN A 276 -27.46 5.37 23.84
CA ASN A 276 -28.46 4.82 24.76
C ASN A 276 -29.57 5.86 25.08
N ARG A 277 -30.83 5.47 24.87
CA ARG A 277 -32.03 6.33 25.05
C ARG A 277 -32.19 6.89 26.48
N ALA A 278 -31.57 6.28 27.49
CA ALA A 278 -31.67 6.68 28.90
C ALA A 278 -30.64 7.74 29.34
N VAL A 279 -29.62 8.03 28.53
CA VAL A 279 -28.52 8.95 28.88
C VAL A 279 -28.88 10.40 28.51
N LYS A 280 -28.68 11.34 29.45
CA LYS A 280 -29.02 12.76 29.28
C LYS A 280 -27.82 13.58 28.81
N LYS A 281 -28.11 14.74 28.22
CA LYS A 281 -27.06 15.66 27.76
C LYS A 281 -26.17 16.10 28.93
N GLY A 282 -24.87 15.84 28.83
CA GLY A 282 -23.88 16.14 29.87
C GLY A 282 -23.66 15.06 30.95
N ASP A 283 -24.30 13.89 30.85
CA ASP A 283 -23.90 12.72 31.65
C ASP A 283 -22.51 12.22 31.21
N ALA A 284 -21.80 11.48 32.08
CA ALA A 284 -20.47 10.92 31.77
C ALA A 284 -20.45 9.91 30.60
N ASN A 285 -21.62 9.50 30.10
CA ASN A 285 -21.81 8.63 28.95
C ASN A 285 -22.50 9.33 27.75
N ASP A 286 -22.75 10.64 27.81
CA ASP A 286 -23.33 11.39 26.71
C ASP A 286 -22.32 11.47 25.56
N GLY A 287 -22.58 10.75 24.46
CA GLY A 287 -21.59 10.53 23.40
C GLY A 287 -20.61 9.38 23.68
N THR A 288 -21.05 8.31 24.37
CA THR A 288 -20.33 7.02 24.28
C THR A 288 -20.46 6.39 22.90
N TYR A 289 -19.38 5.76 22.45
CA TYR A 289 -19.34 4.93 21.26
C TYR A 289 -19.25 3.46 21.71
N GLN A 290 -19.92 2.54 21.00
CA GLN A 290 -19.91 1.11 21.34
C GLN A 290 -19.56 0.29 20.10
N VAL A 291 -18.31 -0.18 20.04
CA VAL A 291 -17.84 -1.08 18.98
C VAL A 291 -18.33 -2.49 19.32
N VAL A 292 -19.53 -2.84 18.84
CA VAL A 292 -20.08 -4.19 19.02
C VAL A 292 -19.67 -5.05 17.83
N LEU A 293 -18.84 -6.06 18.09
CA LEU A 293 -18.40 -7.03 17.08
C LEU A 293 -19.56 -7.98 16.72
N ALA A 294 -20.50 -7.49 15.92
CA ALA A 294 -21.53 -8.31 15.32
C ALA A 294 -20.95 -9.05 14.11
N ASP A 295 -20.99 -10.38 14.12
CA ASP A 295 -21.05 -11.15 12.87
C ASP A 295 -22.36 -10.77 12.19
N ALA A 296 -22.28 -9.93 11.17
CA ALA A 296 -23.45 -9.35 10.49
C ALA A 296 -24.34 -10.43 9.80
N LEU A 297 -23.88 -11.67 9.70
CA LEU A 297 -24.50 -12.76 8.97
C LEU A 297 -24.96 -13.94 9.86
N ALA A 298 -24.53 -13.98 11.13
CA ALA A 298 -24.94 -14.99 12.10
C ALA A 298 -26.45 -14.90 12.42
N ALA A 299 -27.24 -15.82 11.87
CA ALA A 299 -28.70 -15.86 12.00
C ALA A 299 -29.22 -16.34 13.37
N ALA A 300 -28.54 -16.02 14.47
CA ALA A 300 -28.93 -16.32 15.83
C ALA A 300 -28.68 -15.10 16.74
N ALA A 301 -29.70 -14.65 17.47
CA ALA A 301 -29.63 -13.45 18.29
C ALA A 301 -28.49 -13.53 19.33
N PRO A 302 -27.53 -12.57 19.33
CA PRO A 302 -26.50 -12.50 20.35
C PRO A 302 -27.09 -12.28 21.75
N SER A 303 -26.46 -12.89 22.76
CA SER A 303 -26.69 -12.52 24.16
C SER A 303 -26.26 -11.06 24.39
N PRO A 304 -26.76 -10.34 25.42
CA PRO A 304 -26.46 -8.92 25.67
C PRO A 304 -25.05 -8.66 26.22
N ALA A 305 -24.06 -9.44 25.80
CA ALA A 305 -22.64 -9.24 26.07
C ALA A 305 -22.08 -8.17 25.11
N LEU A 306 -22.37 -6.91 25.44
CA LEU A 306 -21.71 -5.75 24.82
C LEU A 306 -20.19 -5.84 25.02
N GLU A 307 -19.44 -5.99 23.93
CA GLU A 307 -17.98 -5.84 23.97
C GLU A 307 -17.57 -4.35 24.03
N LYS A 308 -16.28 -4.12 24.31
CA LYS A 308 -15.66 -2.86 24.75
C LYS A 308 -16.31 -1.56 24.20
N SER A 309 -16.96 -0.82 25.09
CA SER A 309 -17.34 0.59 24.86
C SER A 309 -16.15 1.53 25.05
N VAL A 310 -16.18 2.68 24.35
CA VAL A 310 -15.23 3.78 24.50
C VAL A 310 -16.01 5.07 24.78
N SER A 311 -15.68 5.78 25.85
CA SER A 311 -16.46 6.93 26.35
C SER A 311 -15.82 8.28 26.02
N ALA A 312 -16.64 9.34 26.12
CA ALA A 312 -16.26 10.75 25.95
C ALA A 312 -15.72 11.12 24.55
N LEU A 313 -16.51 10.84 23.52
CA LEU A 313 -16.17 11.10 22.12
C LEU A 313 -17.31 11.85 21.40
N SER A 314 -16.99 12.49 20.27
CA SER A 314 -17.96 13.14 19.39
C SER A 314 -17.31 13.35 18.03
N GLY A 315 -18.01 13.04 16.94
CA GLY A 315 -17.50 13.16 15.57
C GLY A 315 -17.32 11.79 14.92
N GLY A 316 -17.46 11.73 13.59
CA GLY A 316 -17.62 10.48 12.85
C GLY A 316 -16.48 9.46 13.05
N LEU A 317 -16.84 8.18 13.01
CA LEU A 317 -15.92 7.06 13.14
C LEU A 317 -15.03 6.93 11.91
N ALA A 318 -13.72 6.96 12.12
CA ALA A 318 -12.74 6.54 11.12
C ALA A 318 -12.02 5.27 11.63
N VAL A 319 -12.33 4.11 11.06
CA VAL A 319 -11.60 2.87 11.41
C VAL A 319 -10.30 2.84 10.62
N ARG A 320 -9.15 2.99 11.29
CA ARG A 320 -7.86 2.67 10.67
C ARG A 320 -7.68 1.17 10.66
N THR A 321 -7.97 0.55 9.53
CA THR A 321 -7.90 -0.89 9.34
C THR A 321 -6.45 -1.37 9.42
N ASP A 322 -6.10 -2.19 10.43
CA ASP A 322 -4.85 -2.98 10.42
C ASP A 322 -5.00 -4.23 9.54
N SER A 323 -5.58 -4.03 8.35
CA SER A 323 -5.70 -5.07 7.34
C SER A 323 -4.36 -5.76 7.17
N LYS A 324 -4.35 -7.09 7.21
CA LYS A 324 -3.33 -7.87 6.49
C LYS A 324 -3.67 -7.85 5.01
N GLY A 325 -3.87 -6.64 4.49
CA GLY A 325 -3.95 -6.28 3.09
C GLY A 325 -2.51 -6.32 2.60
N VAL A 326 -2.12 -7.50 2.16
CA VAL A 326 -0.73 -7.82 1.80
C VAL A 326 -0.18 -6.86 0.74
N VAL A 327 -1.05 -6.32 -0.12
CA VAL A 327 -0.65 -5.52 -1.28
C VAL A 327 -0.81 -4.02 -1.02
N THR A 328 0.28 -3.28 -1.23
CA THR A 328 0.34 -1.81 -1.22
C THR A 328 0.74 -1.28 -2.60
N ARG A 329 0.00 -0.30 -3.13
CA ARG A 329 0.39 0.41 -4.37
C ARG A 329 1.08 1.74 -4.04
N PHE A 330 2.28 1.95 -4.62
CA PHE A 330 2.97 3.22 -4.67
C PHE A 330 2.78 3.83 -6.05
N ALA A 331 2.05 4.93 -6.12
CA ALA A 331 1.72 5.61 -7.36
C ALA A 331 1.67 7.10 -7.10
N GLY A 332 2.50 7.87 -7.80
CA GLY A 332 2.47 9.33 -7.77
C GLY A 332 1.51 9.97 -8.76
N PHE A 333 1.46 11.29 -8.80
CA PHE A 333 1.00 12.02 -9.99
C PHE A 333 1.95 11.75 -11.17
N ASP A 334 3.27 11.77 -10.89
CA ASP A 334 4.29 11.32 -11.82
C ASP A 334 5.26 10.27 -11.20
N ARG A 335 6.26 9.89 -11.99
CA ARG A 335 7.35 8.97 -11.62
C ARG A 335 8.19 9.42 -10.42
N THR A 336 8.33 10.73 -10.22
CA THR A 336 9.07 11.33 -9.11
C THR A 336 8.30 11.10 -7.83
N ASP A 337 6.99 11.37 -7.85
CA ASP A 337 6.09 11.10 -6.73
C ASP A 337 5.95 9.59 -6.44
N THR A 338 5.94 8.70 -7.45
CA THR A 338 6.00 7.24 -7.22
C THR A 338 7.25 6.85 -6.43
N ALA A 339 8.41 7.42 -6.76
CA ALA A 339 9.66 7.16 -6.06
C ALA A 339 9.66 7.71 -4.62
N VAL A 340 9.08 8.90 -4.41
CA VAL A 340 8.87 9.47 -3.08
C VAL A 340 7.92 8.60 -2.24
N LEU A 341 6.82 8.10 -2.79
CA LEU A 341 5.86 7.25 -2.06
C LEU A 341 6.43 5.87 -1.71
N ALA A 342 7.20 5.25 -2.60
CA ALA A 342 7.97 4.04 -2.28
C ALA A 342 9.00 4.31 -1.16
N SER A 343 9.55 5.52 -1.10
CA SER A 343 10.47 5.95 -0.04
C SER A 343 9.75 6.27 1.29
N HIS A 344 8.53 6.80 1.25
CA HIS A 344 7.66 6.96 2.42
C HIS A 344 7.29 5.63 3.09
N ASN A 345 7.16 4.54 2.32
CA ASN A 345 6.92 3.22 2.89
C ASN A 345 8.06 2.77 3.81
N GLU A 346 9.29 2.88 3.33
CA GLU A 346 10.45 2.22 3.94
C GLU A 346 11.24 3.12 4.87
N TRP A 347 11.39 4.42 4.58
CA TRP A 347 12.35 5.27 5.27
C TRP A 347 11.67 6.19 6.27
N ARG A 348 12.09 6.11 7.54
CA ARG A 348 11.59 7.01 8.59
C ARG A 348 12.06 8.44 8.38
N THR A 349 11.31 9.39 8.92
CA THR A 349 11.74 10.78 9.00
C THR A 349 12.99 10.90 9.90
N ALA A 350 13.98 11.68 9.49
CA ALA A 350 15.24 11.86 10.19
C ALA A 350 15.01 12.49 11.57
N GLY A 351 15.38 11.77 12.64
CA GLY A 351 15.09 12.18 14.01
C GLY A 351 13.69 11.83 14.50
N ALA A 352 12.90 11.04 13.77
CA ALA A 352 11.64 10.49 14.23
C ALA A 352 11.80 9.74 15.58
N PRO A 353 10.75 9.76 16.44
CA PRO A 353 10.78 9.06 17.73
C PRO A 353 10.99 7.55 17.53
N ALA A 354 11.54 6.89 18.56
CA ALA A 354 11.85 5.45 18.56
C ALA A 354 10.62 4.52 18.45
N THR A 355 9.41 5.08 18.33
CA THR A 355 8.17 4.38 17.99
C THR A 355 8.04 4.11 16.49
N ASP A 356 8.69 4.91 15.63
CA ASP A 356 8.81 4.63 14.20
C ASP A 356 9.87 3.55 13.99
N ARG A 357 9.45 2.41 13.45
CA ARG A 357 10.27 1.21 13.27
C ARG A 357 10.91 1.09 11.88
N ARG A 358 10.56 1.97 10.95
CA ARG A 358 11.18 2.06 9.63
C ARG A 358 12.68 2.34 9.75
N PRO A 359 13.56 1.77 8.90
CA PRO A 359 14.97 2.12 8.87
C PRO A 359 15.23 3.61 8.61
N GLN A 360 16.37 4.09 9.10
CA GLN A 360 16.92 5.40 8.73
C GLN A 360 17.61 5.28 7.38
N ALA A 361 17.32 6.19 6.44
CA ALA A 361 18.10 6.29 5.22
C ALA A 361 19.54 6.77 5.55
N GLU A 362 20.53 5.96 5.18
CA GLU A 362 21.96 6.28 5.34
C GLU A 362 22.48 7.10 4.15
N SER A 363 21.85 6.92 2.98
CA SER A 363 22.13 7.65 1.74
C SER A 363 20.84 7.89 0.93
N VAL A 364 20.97 8.56 -0.21
CA VAL A 364 19.97 8.57 -1.29
C VAL A 364 20.69 8.37 -2.62
N VAL A 365 20.14 7.54 -3.52
CA VAL A 365 20.58 7.49 -4.92
C VAL A 365 19.67 8.38 -5.75
N LEU A 366 20.24 9.29 -6.54
CA LEU A 366 19.51 10.27 -7.32
C LEU A 366 19.75 10.09 -8.81
N SER A 367 18.69 9.88 -9.58
CA SER A 367 18.74 9.75 -11.04
C SER A 367 17.85 10.77 -11.76
N ARG A 368 18.10 10.98 -13.06
CA ARG A 368 17.23 11.84 -13.90
C ARG A 368 15.94 11.09 -14.24
N SER A 369 14.81 11.78 -14.24
CA SER A 369 13.49 11.17 -14.37
C SER A 369 13.10 10.79 -15.82
N ASP A 370 13.76 11.37 -16.82
CA ASP A 370 13.38 11.27 -18.24
C ASP A 370 14.20 10.27 -19.06
N VAL A 371 15.46 9.96 -18.68
CA VAL A 371 16.35 9.06 -19.42
C VAL A 371 17.11 8.09 -18.50
N PHE A 372 16.83 6.79 -18.63
CA PHE A 372 17.41 5.71 -17.82
C PHE A 372 18.91 5.41 -18.01
N ALA A 373 19.59 6.09 -18.93
CA ALA A 373 20.89 5.65 -19.46
C ALA A 373 21.94 5.35 -18.37
N ASP A 374 22.16 6.30 -17.47
CA ASP A 374 23.12 6.18 -16.35
C ASP A 374 22.51 5.50 -15.11
N ALA A 375 21.25 5.03 -15.19
CA ALA A 375 20.44 4.64 -14.05
C ALA A 375 20.36 3.12 -13.82
N LEU A 376 20.66 2.28 -14.82
CA LEU A 376 20.40 0.82 -14.80
C LEU A 376 21.33 -0.04 -13.92
N GLY A 377 21.96 0.56 -12.90
CA GLY A 377 22.51 -0.13 -11.73
C GLY A 377 22.09 0.54 -10.39
N GLY A 378 21.34 1.64 -10.45
CA GLY A 378 21.02 2.48 -9.30
C GLY A 378 20.16 1.80 -8.24
N SER A 379 19.27 0.90 -8.64
CA SER A 379 18.46 0.10 -7.72
C SER A 379 19.33 -0.77 -6.80
N THR A 380 20.39 -1.36 -7.36
CA THR A 380 21.40 -2.12 -6.62
C THR A 380 22.18 -1.22 -5.67
N LEU A 381 22.61 -0.04 -6.14
CA LEU A 381 23.33 0.93 -5.31
C LEU A 381 22.47 1.38 -4.11
N ALA A 382 21.21 1.74 -4.34
CA ALA A 382 20.29 2.20 -3.32
C ALA A 382 20.07 1.14 -2.22
N ALA A 383 19.75 -0.09 -2.63
CA ALA A 383 19.61 -1.22 -1.71
C ALA A 383 20.90 -1.52 -0.92
N HIS A 384 22.09 -1.38 -1.54
CA HIS A 384 23.35 -1.64 -0.85
C HIS A 384 23.85 -0.50 0.05
N LYS A 385 23.48 0.74 -0.25
CA LYS A 385 23.82 1.95 0.54
C LYS A 385 22.69 2.36 1.51
N ASN A 386 21.75 1.46 1.81
CA ASN A 386 20.63 1.64 2.74
C ASN A 386 19.89 2.97 2.51
N GLY A 387 19.39 3.18 1.29
CA GLY A 387 18.62 4.36 0.90
C GLY A 387 17.66 4.08 -0.27
N PRO A 388 16.75 5.02 -0.57
CA PRO A 388 15.91 4.93 -1.77
C PRO A 388 16.67 5.32 -3.04
N LEU A 389 16.08 4.96 -4.19
CA LEU A 389 16.35 5.64 -5.45
C LEU A 389 15.25 6.66 -5.71
N LEU A 390 15.61 7.95 -5.80
CA LEU A 390 14.72 9.05 -6.13
C LEU A 390 15.04 9.61 -7.52
N LEU A 391 14.05 10.30 -8.11
CA LEU A 391 14.13 10.85 -9.47
C LEU A 391 14.07 12.39 -9.46
N THR A 392 14.66 13.04 -10.45
CA THR A 392 14.63 14.51 -10.57
C THR A 392 14.68 14.96 -12.02
N ASP A 393 14.28 16.20 -12.33
CA ASP A 393 14.65 16.79 -13.62
C ASP A 393 16.18 16.85 -13.79
N SER A 394 16.60 16.73 -15.06
CA SER A 394 17.97 16.83 -15.55
C SER A 394 18.70 18.15 -15.26
N LYS A 395 18.00 19.26 -14.99
CA LYS A 395 18.55 20.61 -14.80
C LYS A 395 18.32 21.15 -13.39
N THR A 396 17.18 20.85 -12.79
CA THR A 396 16.77 21.32 -11.46
C THR A 396 16.41 20.16 -10.54
N LEU A 397 16.72 20.31 -9.25
CA LEU A 397 16.26 19.40 -8.21
C LEU A 397 14.74 19.57 -8.03
N SER A 398 13.94 18.54 -8.33
CA SER A 398 12.49 18.54 -8.15
C SER A 398 12.12 18.83 -6.68
N SER A 399 11.06 19.60 -6.44
CA SER A 399 10.66 20.07 -5.10
C SER A 399 10.29 18.92 -4.16
N GLU A 400 9.73 17.86 -4.72
CA GLU A 400 9.15 16.69 -4.07
C GLU A 400 10.29 15.78 -3.59
N THR A 401 11.25 15.52 -4.48
CA THR A 401 12.51 14.84 -4.15
C THR A 401 13.40 15.69 -3.23
N GLN A 402 13.38 17.02 -3.32
CA GLN A 402 14.06 17.87 -2.33
C GLN A 402 13.44 17.69 -0.94
N ALA A 403 12.10 17.72 -0.84
CA ALA A 403 11.37 17.53 0.40
C ALA A 403 11.64 16.13 0.98
N GLU A 404 11.63 15.09 0.16
CA GLU A 404 11.87 13.72 0.63
C GLU A 404 13.31 13.50 1.10
N ILE A 405 14.32 14.01 0.37
CA ILE A 405 15.72 14.00 0.86
C ILE A 405 15.82 14.73 2.21
N GLN A 406 15.11 15.85 2.38
CA GLN A 406 15.05 16.57 3.66
C GLN A 406 14.27 15.84 4.75
N ARG A 407 13.30 14.99 4.40
CA ARG A 407 12.55 14.15 5.34
C ARG A 407 13.41 12.99 5.83
N ILE A 408 14.07 12.24 4.95
CA ILE A 408 14.72 10.96 5.30
C ILE A 408 16.21 11.05 5.60
N LEU A 409 16.94 11.99 5.00
CA LEU A 409 18.40 12.01 5.06
C LEU A 409 18.89 13.08 6.06
N PRO A 410 19.59 12.69 7.14
CA PRO A 410 20.21 13.66 8.05
C PRO A 410 21.22 14.56 7.32
N ARG A 411 21.36 15.81 7.77
CA ARG A 411 22.34 16.75 7.20
C ARG A 411 23.76 16.20 7.36
N GLY A 412 24.56 16.31 6.31
CA GLY A 412 25.86 15.63 6.15
C GLY A 412 25.78 14.29 5.41
N GLY A 413 24.59 13.65 5.34
CA GLY A 413 24.36 12.41 4.61
C GLY A 413 24.69 12.49 3.11
N VAL A 414 24.89 11.33 2.50
CA VAL A 414 25.39 11.22 1.11
C VAL A 414 24.24 11.08 0.12
N VAL A 415 24.28 11.89 -0.95
CA VAL A 415 23.44 11.72 -2.14
C VAL A 415 24.35 11.29 -3.29
N HIS A 416 24.16 10.06 -3.77
CA HIS A 416 24.88 9.49 -4.92
C HIS A 416 24.16 9.87 -6.22
N VAL A 417 24.69 10.87 -6.93
CA VAL A 417 24.12 11.39 -8.18
C VAL A 417 24.60 10.55 -9.36
N LEU A 418 23.68 9.92 -10.09
CA LEU A 418 24.01 9.03 -11.20
C LEU A 418 24.19 9.81 -12.52
N GLY A 419 25.29 9.52 -13.20
CA GLY A 419 25.59 10.05 -14.54
C GLY A 419 26.35 11.38 -14.55
N GLY A 420 26.82 11.76 -15.75
CA GLY A 420 27.65 12.94 -15.95
C GLY A 420 26.93 14.28 -15.76
N THR A 421 27.65 15.39 -15.87
CA THR A 421 27.07 16.75 -15.77
C THR A 421 26.11 17.12 -16.91
N ALA A 422 26.09 16.31 -17.98
CA ALA A 422 25.09 16.35 -19.05
C ALA A 422 23.85 15.47 -18.76
N ALA A 423 23.97 14.51 -17.82
CA ALA A 423 22.87 13.69 -17.34
C ALA A 423 22.07 14.45 -16.26
N ILE A 424 22.76 14.95 -15.24
CA ILE A 424 22.20 15.79 -14.17
C ILE A 424 23.08 17.04 -14.04
N ALA A 425 22.53 18.23 -14.19
CA ALA A 425 23.28 19.47 -14.24
C ALA A 425 23.98 19.83 -12.90
N PRO A 426 25.13 20.54 -12.92
CA PRO A 426 25.83 20.97 -11.71
C PRO A 426 25.02 21.86 -10.74
N ALA A 427 23.91 22.44 -11.20
CA ALA A 427 22.98 23.19 -10.36
C ALA A 427 22.30 22.30 -9.30
N VAL A 428 22.06 21.02 -9.61
CA VAL A 428 21.51 20.03 -8.67
C VAL A 428 22.53 19.76 -7.56
N ASP A 429 23.79 19.49 -7.90
CA ASP A 429 24.87 19.27 -6.93
C ASP A 429 25.06 20.50 -6.02
N ALA A 430 25.01 21.70 -6.59
CA ALA A 430 25.11 22.95 -5.83
C ALA A 430 23.93 23.14 -4.86
N LYS A 431 22.71 22.79 -5.30
CA LYS A 431 21.49 22.85 -4.49
C LYS A 431 21.53 21.85 -3.33
N LEU A 432 21.93 20.60 -3.57
CA LEU A 432 22.10 19.57 -2.54
C LEU A 432 23.16 19.97 -1.50
N LYS A 433 24.31 20.49 -1.95
CA LYS A 433 25.37 21.01 -1.07
C LYS A 433 24.89 22.20 -0.24
N ALA A 434 24.11 23.11 -0.82
CA ALA A 434 23.52 24.26 -0.10
C ALA A 434 22.47 23.86 0.95
N LEU A 435 21.77 22.73 0.76
CA LEU A 435 20.89 22.14 1.79
C LEU A 435 21.69 21.46 2.91
N GLY A 436 22.97 21.16 2.70
CA GLY A 436 23.88 20.58 3.67
C GLY A 436 24.14 19.09 3.46
N TYR A 437 24.02 18.58 2.23
CA TYR A 437 24.31 17.18 1.89
C TYR A 437 25.69 17.01 1.24
N THR A 438 26.29 15.85 1.49
CA THR A 438 27.46 15.38 0.76
C THR A 438 26.98 14.87 -0.60
N VAL A 439 27.53 15.36 -1.70
CA VAL A 439 27.20 14.87 -3.05
C VAL A 439 28.38 14.07 -3.57
N ASP A 440 28.16 12.78 -3.74
CA ASP A 440 28.98 11.90 -4.57
C ASP A 440 28.36 11.82 -5.97
N ARG A 441 29.18 11.55 -7.01
CA ARG A 441 28.71 11.50 -8.40
C ARG A 441 29.33 10.34 -9.16
N VAL A 442 28.53 9.29 -9.36
CA VAL A 442 28.94 8.06 -10.02
C VAL A 442 28.66 8.19 -11.52
N ALA A 443 29.72 8.42 -12.32
CA ALA A 443 29.60 8.74 -13.74
C ALA A 443 30.74 8.18 -14.60
N GLY A 444 30.38 7.55 -15.72
CA GLY A 444 31.28 7.19 -16.81
C GLY A 444 31.28 8.19 -17.98
N LYS A 445 32.06 7.90 -19.03
CA LYS A 445 31.93 8.57 -20.34
C LYS A 445 30.64 8.20 -21.08
N ASP A 446 30.06 7.06 -20.74
CA ASP A 446 28.87 6.45 -21.32
C ASP A 446 28.20 5.55 -20.26
N ARG A 447 26.99 5.07 -20.57
CA ARG A 447 26.18 4.22 -19.68
C ARG A 447 26.87 2.93 -19.22
N PHE A 448 27.77 2.38 -20.03
CA PHE A 448 28.43 1.11 -19.73
C PHE A 448 29.55 1.34 -18.71
N GLU A 449 30.33 2.42 -18.86
CA GLU A 449 31.31 2.84 -17.86
C GLU A 449 30.64 3.40 -16.59
N THR A 450 29.47 4.04 -16.69
CA THR A 450 28.68 4.39 -15.49
C THR A 450 28.25 3.15 -14.73
N ALA A 451 27.76 2.11 -15.43
CA ALA A 451 27.34 0.86 -14.79
C ALA A 451 28.52 0.12 -14.11
N THR A 452 29.70 0.05 -14.72
CA THR A 452 30.86 -0.59 -14.06
C THR A 452 31.33 0.20 -12.83
N LYS A 453 31.23 1.53 -12.85
CA LYS A 453 31.50 2.38 -11.67
C LYS A 453 30.46 2.21 -10.56
N ILE A 454 29.18 2.05 -10.91
CA ILE A 454 28.14 1.68 -9.94
C ILE A 454 28.44 0.30 -9.34
N ALA A 455 28.88 -0.66 -10.15
CA ALA A 455 29.22 -2.01 -9.69
C ALA A 455 30.39 -2.02 -8.68
N ASP A 456 31.48 -1.29 -8.95
CA ASP A 456 32.59 -1.16 -7.98
C ASP A 456 32.22 -0.36 -6.72
N GLU A 457 31.26 0.58 -6.80
CA GLU A 457 30.74 1.32 -5.62
C GLU A 457 29.76 0.48 -4.79
N VAL A 458 29.08 -0.51 -5.40
CA VAL A 458 28.27 -1.52 -4.71
C VAL A 458 29.15 -2.54 -3.98
N ASP A 459 29.98 -3.27 -4.73
CA ASP A 459 30.90 -4.27 -4.19
C ASP A 459 32.07 -4.50 -5.16
N PRO A 460 33.27 -3.96 -4.88
CA PRO A 460 34.44 -4.15 -5.74
C PRO A 460 34.95 -5.60 -5.72
N ASN A 461 34.47 -6.45 -4.81
CA ASN A 461 34.79 -7.88 -4.68
C ASN A 461 33.58 -8.78 -5.01
N ALA A 462 32.64 -8.29 -5.81
CA ALA A 462 31.44 -9.03 -6.21
C ALA A 462 31.75 -10.43 -6.77
N LYS A 463 30.97 -11.42 -6.33
CA LYS A 463 31.12 -12.85 -6.68
C LYS A 463 30.29 -13.26 -7.90
N TYR A 464 29.24 -12.50 -8.20
CA TYR A 464 28.43 -12.66 -9.40
C TYR A 464 28.22 -11.32 -10.10
N VAL A 465 28.32 -11.33 -11.43
CA VAL A 465 28.02 -10.18 -12.29
C VAL A 465 26.81 -10.51 -13.16
N LEU A 466 25.76 -9.72 -12.97
CA LEU A 466 24.52 -9.74 -13.74
C LEU A 466 24.69 -8.82 -14.95
N VAL A 467 24.75 -9.41 -16.15
CA VAL A 467 24.96 -8.69 -17.40
C VAL A 467 23.62 -8.49 -18.09
N ALA A 468 23.16 -7.25 -18.23
CA ALA A 468 21.90 -6.89 -18.89
C ALA A 468 22.15 -5.95 -20.09
N THR A 469 21.15 -5.76 -20.96
CA THR A 469 21.26 -4.80 -22.07
C THR A 469 21.04 -3.36 -21.58
N GLY A 470 22.00 -2.47 -21.88
CA GLY A 470 21.87 -1.03 -21.68
C GLY A 470 21.02 -0.34 -22.75
N ALA A 471 20.52 -1.07 -23.75
CA ALA A 471 19.66 -0.55 -24.81
C ALA A 471 18.15 -0.61 -24.45
N LYS A 472 17.75 -1.54 -23.57
CA LYS A 472 16.36 -1.73 -23.10
C LYS A 472 16.37 -1.86 -21.58
N ALA A 473 15.59 -1.06 -20.86
CA ALA A 473 15.66 -1.05 -19.40
C ALA A 473 15.22 -2.36 -18.71
N ALA A 474 14.23 -3.07 -19.27
CA ALA A 474 13.50 -4.16 -18.62
C ALA A 474 14.39 -5.21 -17.93
N ASP A 475 15.31 -5.82 -18.69
CA ASP A 475 16.18 -6.90 -18.21
C ASP A 475 17.11 -6.43 -17.07
N ALA A 476 17.46 -5.14 -17.03
CA ALA A 476 18.29 -4.56 -15.98
C ALA A 476 17.49 -4.14 -14.73
N LEU A 477 16.18 -3.94 -14.83
CA LEU A 477 15.33 -3.52 -13.71
C LEU A 477 15.07 -4.70 -12.74
N SER A 478 14.74 -5.88 -13.26
CA SER A 478 14.62 -7.11 -12.45
C SER A 478 15.99 -7.55 -11.90
N ALA A 479 17.04 -7.49 -12.72
CA ALA A 479 18.42 -7.73 -12.28
C ALA A 479 18.87 -6.76 -11.17
N GLY A 480 18.40 -5.49 -11.21
CA GLY A 480 18.67 -4.48 -10.20
C GLY A 480 18.19 -4.86 -8.80
N ALA A 481 16.97 -5.40 -8.70
CA ALA A 481 16.38 -5.91 -7.45
C ALA A 481 17.10 -7.19 -6.95
N ALA A 482 17.43 -8.11 -7.87
CA ALA A 482 18.17 -9.33 -7.56
C ALA A 482 19.57 -9.01 -6.98
N ALA A 483 20.32 -8.13 -7.64
CA ALA A 483 21.61 -7.68 -7.16
C ALA A 483 21.51 -6.85 -5.87
N GLY A 484 20.44 -6.08 -5.69
CA GLY A 484 20.17 -5.32 -4.47
C GLY A 484 20.02 -6.23 -3.23
N THR A 485 19.27 -7.33 -3.41
CA THR A 485 18.98 -8.32 -2.37
C THR A 485 20.21 -9.05 -1.86
N TYR A 486 21.10 -9.47 -2.75
CA TYR A 486 22.20 -10.38 -2.41
C TYR A 486 23.57 -9.69 -2.40
N LYS A 487 24.22 -9.67 -1.24
CA LYS A 487 25.61 -9.21 -1.10
C LYS A 487 26.56 -10.09 -1.94
N GLY A 488 27.50 -9.45 -2.65
CA GLY A 488 28.34 -10.13 -3.65
C GLY A 488 27.73 -10.20 -5.06
N MET A 489 26.65 -9.47 -5.35
CA MET A 489 26.07 -9.34 -6.69
C MET A 489 26.07 -7.88 -7.18
N VAL A 490 26.34 -7.69 -8.48
CA VAL A 490 26.36 -6.37 -9.14
C VAL A 490 25.81 -6.46 -10.56
N VAL A 491 25.28 -5.35 -11.09
CA VAL A 491 24.77 -5.23 -12.47
C VAL A 491 25.75 -4.47 -13.36
N VAL A 492 26.00 -4.97 -14.57
CA VAL A 492 26.73 -4.26 -15.63
C VAL A 492 26.01 -4.37 -16.98
N LEU A 493 26.36 -3.50 -17.93
CA LEU A 493 25.58 -3.30 -19.15
C LEU A 493 26.35 -3.64 -20.45
N THR A 494 25.66 -4.22 -21.43
CA THR A 494 26.10 -4.40 -22.82
C THR A 494 25.24 -3.57 -23.79
N ASP A 495 25.71 -3.30 -25.01
CA ASP A 495 24.88 -2.67 -26.06
C ASP A 495 23.76 -3.59 -26.61
N GLY A 496 23.75 -4.87 -26.23
CA GLY A 496 22.78 -5.89 -26.64
C GLY A 496 23.15 -6.67 -27.91
N LYS A 497 24.36 -6.46 -28.46
CA LYS A 497 24.94 -7.18 -29.61
C LYS A 497 26.42 -7.51 -29.41
N THR A 498 27.16 -6.60 -28.78
CA THR A 498 28.60 -6.71 -28.50
C THR A 498 28.89 -6.36 -27.04
N MET A 499 30.07 -6.70 -26.54
CA MET A 499 30.51 -6.26 -25.22
C MET A 499 31.21 -4.89 -25.33
N PRO A 500 30.68 -3.81 -24.73
CA PRO A 500 31.37 -2.54 -24.69
C PRO A 500 32.68 -2.67 -23.90
N LYS A 501 33.75 -2.02 -24.36
CA LYS A 501 35.09 -2.23 -23.78
C LYS A 501 35.18 -1.97 -22.27
N ALA A 502 34.41 -1.02 -21.72
CA ALA A 502 34.36 -0.80 -20.26
C ALA A 502 33.89 -2.06 -19.51
N THR A 503 32.83 -2.71 -20.01
CA THR A 503 32.26 -3.94 -19.45
C THR A 503 33.15 -5.15 -19.73
N GLU A 504 33.83 -5.20 -20.88
CA GLU A 504 34.81 -6.24 -21.19
C GLU A 504 36.02 -6.19 -20.25
N ASP A 505 36.62 -5.01 -20.05
CA ASP A 505 37.76 -4.80 -19.16
C ASP A 505 37.40 -5.10 -17.70
N TYR A 506 36.19 -4.71 -17.28
CA TYR A 506 35.64 -5.06 -15.97
C TYR A 506 35.48 -6.58 -15.79
N LEU A 507 34.84 -7.26 -16.74
CA LEU A 507 34.64 -8.72 -16.68
C LEU A 507 35.97 -9.49 -16.72
N LEU A 508 36.95 -9.04 -17.50
CA LEU A 508 38.31 -9.57 -17.48
C LEU A 508 38.91 -9.48 -16.07
N HIS A 509 38.92 -8.29 -15.48
CA HIS A 509 39.48 -8.07 -14.14
C HIS A 509 38.78 -8.90 -13.05
N LYS A 510 37.45 -9.08 -13.12
CA LYS A 510 36.72 -9.95 -12.18
C LYS A 510 36.91 -11.45 -12.48
N SER A 511 37.17 -11.85 -13.74
CA SER A 511 37.33 -13.27 -14.10
C SER A 511 38.58 -13.92 -13.47
N ASP A 512 39.66 -13.17 -13.28
CA ASP A 512 40.85 -13.62 -12.53
C ASP A 512 40.55 -13.99 -11.07
N ALA A 513 39.45 -13.47 -10.50
CA ALA A 513 38.97 -13.78 -9.15
C ALA A 513 37.94 -14.93 -9.10
N GLY A 514 37.65 -15.59 -10.24
CA GLY A 514 36.71 -16.72 -10.31
C GLY A 514 35.22 -16.33 -10.20
N VAL A 515 34.89 -15.10 -10.61
CA VAL A 515 33.55 -14.52 -10.53
C VAL A 515 32.58 -15.16 -11.52
N GLY A 516 31.38 -15.53 -11.05
CA GLY A 516 30.32 -16.08 -11.87
C GLY A 516 29.62 -15.01 -12.69
N VAL A 517 29.16 -15.34 -13.90
CA VAL A 517 28.42 -14.42 -14.76
C VAL A 517 27.05 -14.99 -15.11
N VAL A 518 26.03 -14.14 -15.04
CA VAL A 518 24.66 -14.45 -15.46
C VAL A 518 24.23 -13.40 -16.48
N ALA A 519 23.81 -13.83 -17.67
CA ALA A 519 23.27 -12.92 -18.68
C ALA A 519 21.74 -12.86 -18.57
N ILE A 520 21.19 -11.65 -18.41
CA ILE A 520 19.77 -11.38 -18.24
C ILE A 520 19.22 -10.78 -19.53
N GLY A 521 18.26 -11.46 -20.15
CA GLY A 521 17.71 -11.12 -21.46
C GLY A 521 18.56 -11.61 -22.64
N GLY A 522 17.88 -11.94 -23.75
CA GLY A 522 18.49 -12.56 -24.93
C GLY A 522 19.53 -11.66 -25.65
N ASP A 523 19.33 -10.34 -25.61
CA ASP A 523 20.31 -9.34 -26.06
C ASP A 523 21.65 -9.49 -25.32
N ALA A 524 21.60 -9.63 -23.99
CA ALA A 524 22.80 -9.74 -23.17
C ALA A 524 23.50 -11.09 -23.35
N ALA A 525 22.74 -12.19 -23.39
CA ALA A 525 23.28 -13.53 -23.63
C ALA A 525 23.97 -13.62 -25.02
N THR A 526 23.42 -12.92 -26.02
CA THR A 526 24.03 -12.79 -27.35
C THR A 526 25.38 -12.05 -27.27
N ALA A 527 25.43 -10.91 -26.59
CA ALA A 527 26.65 -10.10 -26.48
C ALA A 527 27.76 -10.75 -25.64
N VAL A 528 27.42 -11.42 -24.53
CA VAL A 528 28.38 -12.19 -23.71
C VAL A 528 29.02 -13.30 -24.56
N LYS A 529 28.20 -14.07 -25.29
CA LYS A 529 28.67 -15.11 -26.21
C LYS A 529 29.52 -14.55 -27.35
N ALA A 530 29.14 -13.41 -27.92
CA ALA A 530 29.86 -12.77 -29.03
C ALA A 530 31.27 -12.28 -28.65
N ALA A 531 31.52 -11.97 -27.37
CA ALA A 531 32.83 -11.59 -26.86
C ALA A 531 33.78 -12.79 -26.58
N GLY A 532 33.31 -14.03 -26.75
CA GLY A 532 34.10 -15.25 -26.54
C GLY A 532 34.00 -15.84 -25.13
N TRP A 533 33.08 -15.35 -24.30
CA TRP A 533 32.86 -15.88 -22.96
C TRP A 533 32.06 -17.19 -22.97
N THR A 534 32.44 -18.12 -22.09
CA THR A 534 31.82 -19.43 -21.91
C THR A 534 31.64 -19.75 -20.43
N GLY A 535 30.72 -20.67 -20.11
CA GLY A 535 30.44 -21.02 -18.71
C GLY A 535 29.72 -19.90 -17.94
N PHE A 536 28.77 -19.21 -18.56
CA PHE A 536 27.86 -18.27 -17.91
C PHE A 536 26.44 -18.85 -17.83
N ALA A 537 25.67 -18.45 -16.81
CA ALA A 537 24.25 -18.77 -16.69
C ALA A 537 23.38 -17.74 -17.46
N THR A 538 22.11 -18.06 -17.72
CA THR A 538 21.23 -17.25 -18.58
C THR A 538 19.78 -17.23 -18.11
N GLU A 539 19.29 -16.05 -17.73
CA GLU A 539 17.85 -15.82 -17.51
C GLU A 539 17.27 -15.17 -18.76
N VAL A 540 16.62 -15.97 -19.62
CA VAL A 540 16.13 -15.53 -20.93
C VAL A 540 14.74 -16.11 -21.19
N GLY A 541 13.71 -15.26 -21.09
CA GLY A 541 12.36 -15.58 -21.51
C GLY A 541 12.12 -15.26 -22.99
N GLY A 542 10.94 -15.62 -23.50
CA GLY A 542 10.47 -15.18 -24.81
C GLY A 542 10.20 -13.67 -24.91
N ASP A 543 9.93 -13.03 -23.76
CA ASP A 543 9.76 -11.59 -23.60
C ASP A 543 10.35 -11.10 -22.26
N ARG A 544 10.08 -9.82 -21.94
CA ARG A 544 10.58 -9.15 -20.74
C ARG A 544 9.92 -9.62 -19.43
N TYR A 545 8.65 -10.02 -19.50
CA TYR A 545 7.83 -10.42 -18.35
C TYR A 545 8.26 -11.82 -17.91
N GLN A 546 8.37 -12.75 -18.87
CA GLN A 546 8.94 -14.06 -18.63
C GLN A 546 10.41 -13.98 -18.19
N THR A 547 11.19 -13.02 -18.69
CA THR A 547 12.57 -12.79 -18.20
C THR A 547 12.61 -12.32 -16.75
N SER A 548 11.71 -11.42 -16.31
CA SER A 548 11.60 -11.07 -14.88
C SER A 548 11.10 -12.21 -14.00
N TYR A 549 10.18 -13.06 -14.49
CA TYR A 549 9.76 -14.28 -13.80
C TYR A 549 10.92 -15.26 -13.62
N LEU A 550 11.76 -15.48 -14.64
CA LEU A 550 12.94 -16.36 -14.53
C LEU A 550 13.93 -15.84 -13.48
N VAL A 551 14.25 -14.53 -13.52
CA VAL A 551 15.05 -13.86 -12.47
C VAL A 551 14.46 -14.08 -11.08
N ALA A 552 13.14 -13.93 -10.93
CA ALA A 552 12.41 -14.11 -9.68
C ALA A 552 12.31 -15.57 -9.20
N ARG A 553 12.44 -16.56 -10.10
CA ARG A 553 12.35 -17.99 -9.80
C ARG A 553 13.72 -18.62 -9.49
N ASP A 554 14.75 -18.26 -10.26
CA ASP A 554 16.04 -18.98 -10.27
C ASP A 554 17.14 -18.26 -9.50
N ILE A 555 17.07 -16.93 -9.32
CA ILE A 555 18.03 -16.19 -8.48
C ILE A 555 17.54 -16.11 -7.04
N PHE A 556 16.27 -15.77 -6.85
CA PHE A 556 15.66 -15.73 -5.52
C PHE A 556 15.33 -17.14 -5.00
N GLY A 557 15.39 -17.29 -3.68
CA GLY A 557 14.81 -18.43 -2.98
C GLY A 557 13.36 -18.15 -2.61
N SER A 558 12.96 -18.51 -1.39
CA SER A 558 11.70 -18.01 -0.84
C SER A 558 11.84 -16.55 -0.40
N PHE A 559 10.86 -15.72 -0.74
CA PHE A 559 10.83 -14.28 -0.46
C PHE A 559 9.63 -13.89 0.42
N SER A 560 9.81 -12.89 1.29
CA SER A 560 8.73 -12.37 2.15
C SER A 560 7.93 -11.23 1.53
N SER A 561 8.48 -10.64 0.47
CA SER A 561 7.98 -9.43 -0.19
C SER A 561 8.11 -9.62 -1.70
N VAL A 562 7.15 -9.19 -2.51
CA VAL A 562 7.22 -9.24 -3.98
C VAL A 562 6.77 -7.92 -4.60
N GLY A 563 7.52 -7.39 -5.56
CA GLY A 563 7.19 -6.19 -6.29
C GLY A 563 6.68 -6.50 -7.68
N VAL A 564 5.72 -5.72 -8.16
CA VAL A 564 5.22 -5.73 -9.54
C VAL A 564 5.24 -4.31 -10.09
N ALA A 565 5.76 -4.13 -11.30
CA ALA A 565 5.83 -2.83 -11.97
C ALA A 565 5.59 -2.98 -13.47
N THR A 566 5.29 -1.88 -14.16
CA THR A 566 5.10 -1.94 -15.61
C THR A 566 6.38 -2.37 -16.32
N GLY A 567 6.28 -3.36 -17.22
CA GLY A 567 7.39 -3.71 -18.10
C GLY A 567 7.49 -2.80 -19.34
N ALA A 568 6.44 -2.03 -19.66
CA ALA A 568 6.41 -1.17 -20.84
C ALA A 568 7.22 0.13 -20.66
N ASN A 569 7.35 0.61 -19.42
CA ASN A 569 8.13 1.78 -19.04
C ASN A 569 9.14 1.39 -17.92
N TRP A 570 9.95 2.35 -17.45
CA TRP A 570 11.08 2.08 -16.54
C TRP A 570 11.13 2.84 -15.20
N PRO A 571 10.57 4.06 -15.01
CA PRO A 571 10.85 4.85 -13.81
C PRO A 571 10.32 4.25 -12.50
N ASP A 572 9.04 3.86 -12.49
CA ASP A 572 8.39 3.28 -11.31
C ASP A 572 9.07 1.96 -10.94
N SER A 573 9.41 1.16 -11.95
CA SER A 573 10.17 -0.09 -11.86
C SER A 573 11.60 0.10 -11.35
N LEU A 574 12.24 1.25 -11.60
CA LEU A 574 13.61 1.54 -11.14
C LEU A 574 13.64 1.90 -9.65
N ALA A 575 12.71 2.76 -9.22
CA ALA A 575 12.53 3.08 -7.80
C ALA A 575 12.01 1.87 -7.02
N GLY A 576 11.04 1.12 -7.59
CA GLY A 576 10.55 -0.11 -7.02
C GLY A 576 11.60 -1.21 -6.92
N GLY A 577 12.48 -1.35 -7.91
CA GLY A 577 13.62 -2.26 -7.85
C GLY A 577 14.61 -1.92 -6.72
N ALA A 578 14.71 -0.65 -6.30
CA ALA A 578 15.51 -0.25 -5.14
C ALA A 578 14.85 -0.72 -3.83
N LEU A 579 13.54 -0.46 -3.68
CA LEU A 579 12.78 -0.92 -2.52
C LEU A 579 12.78 -2.45 -2.42
N MET A 580 12.52 -3.16 -3.53
CA MET A 580 12.52 -4.61 -3.57
C MET A 580 13.90 -5.22 -3.28
N GLY A 581 14.97 -4.60 -3.80
CA GLY A 581 16.34 -5.00 -3.45
C GLY A 581 16.66 -4.82 -1.96
N PHE A 582 16.11 -3.79 -1.31
CA PHE A 582 16.30 -3.58 0.13
C PHE A 582 15.42 -4.54 0.97
N GLN A 583 14.16 -4.74 0.59
CA GLN A 583 13.20 -5.67 1.19
C GLN A 583 13.56 -7.15 0.97
N GLY A 584 14.51 -7.46 0.08
CA GLY A 584 14.97 -8.82 -0.21
C GLY A 584 14.01 -9.64 -1.07
N GLY A 585 13.27 -8.99 -1.96
CA GLY A 585 12.23 -9.60 -2.80
C GLY A 585 12.41 -9.34 -4.30
N PRO A 586 11.78 -10.16 -5.18
CA PRO A 586 11.86 -9.96 -6.62
C PRO A 586 11.04 -8.74 -7.09
N LEU A 587 11.45 -8.17 -8.22
CA LEU A 587 10.64 -7.25 -9.01
C LEU A 587 10.21 -7.96 -10.30
N LEU A 588 8.92 -8.27 -10.40
CA LEU A 588 8.26 -8.76 -11.59
C LEU A 588 7.86 -7.58 -12.50
N LEU A 589 8.01 -7.76 -13.80
CA LEU A 589 7.55 -6.80 -14.79
C LEU A 589 6.28 -7.34 -15.43
N VAL A 590 5.23 -6.52 -15.41
CA VAL A 590 3.87 -6.90 -15.79
C VAL A 590 3.44 -6.14 -17.05
N ASP A 591 2.64 -6.77 -17.91
CA ASP A 591 2.08 -6.10 -19.09
C ASP A 591 0.96 -5.13 -18.68
N PRO A 592 1.00 -3.85 -19.10
CA PRO A 592 0.00 -2.84 -18.74
C PRO A 592 -1.33 -2.98 -19.48
N ASP A 593 -1.48 -3.86 -20.47
CA ASP A 593 -2.70 -3.98 -21.27
C ASP A 593 -3.93 -4.29 -20.38
N PRO A 594 -4.96 -3.42 -20.34
CA PRO A 594 -6.09 -3.55 -19.42
C PRO A 594 -7.10 -4.64 -19.80
N VAL A 595 -6.90 -5.32 -20.93
CA VAL A 595 -7.81 -6.36 -21.47
C VAL A 595 -7.15 -7.75 -21.48
N SER A 596 -5.85 -7.81 -21.72
CA SER A 596 -5.08 -9.05 -21.91
C SER A 596 -3.76 -9.12 -21.12
N GLY A 597 -3.38 -8.04 -20.44
CA GLY A 597 -2.22 -7.97 -19.54
C GLY A 597 -2.53 -8.32 -18.08
N GLY A 598 -1.71 -7.79 -17.18
CA GLY A 598 -1.65 -8.25 -15.78
C GLY A 598 -0.71 -9.43 -15.57
N LEU A 599 -0.69 -9.98 -14.36
CA LEU A 599 0.24 -11.04 -13.96
C LEU A 599 -0.02 -12.34 -14.75
N THR A 600 1.04 -12.89 -15.33
CA THR A 600 0.98 -14.14 -16.11
C THR A 600 0.74 -15.36 -15.23
N ALA A 601 0.29 -16.47 -15.82
CA ALA A 601 0.05 -17.72 -15.08
C ALA A 601 1.30 -18.25 -14.35
N ASP A 602 2.49 -18.06 -14.93
CA ASP A 602 3.78 -18.42 -14.33
C ASP A 602 4.10 -17.53 -13.10
N GLU A 603 3.79 -16.24 -13.17
CA GLU A 603 4.00 -15.29 -12.07
C GLU A 603 3.03 -15.52 -10.91
N ASN A 604 1.73 -15.65 -11.18
CA ASN A 604 0.72 -15.98 -10.15
C ASN A 604 1.09 -17.28 -9.43
N ALA A 605 1.56 -18.30 -10.18
CA ALA A 605 2.03 -19.57 -9.62
C ALA A 605 3.32 -19.44 -8.78
N LEU A 606 4.26 -18.57 -9.17
CA LEU A 606 5.45 -18.26 -8.36
C LEU A 606 5.09 -17.57 -7.03
N ILE A 607 4.06 -16.72 -7.05
CA ILE A 607 3.58 -15.99 -5.87
C ILE A 607 2.81 -16.95 -4.93
N ASP A 608 1.86 -17.74 -5.44
CA ASP A 608 1.15 -18.77 -4.66
C ASP A 608 2.12 -19.82 -4.08
N ALA A 609 3.14 -20.24 -4.83
CA ALA A 609 4.20 -21.12 -4.31
C ALA A 609 4.99 -20.50 -3.14
N ASN A 610 5.01 -19.18 -3.01
CA ASN A 610 5.70 -18.44 -1.95
C ASN A 610 4.79 -17.92 -0.82
N ARG A 611 3.47 -18.03 -0.91
CA ARG A 611 2.48 -17.53 0.09
C ARG A 611 2.66 -18.01 1.54
N GLY A 612 3.50 -19.03 1.78
CA GLY A 612 3.89 -19.46 3.12
C GLY A 612 4.94 -18.57 3.80
N ALA A 613 5.60 -17.70 3.02
CA ALA A 613 6.62 -16.75 3.47
C ALA A 613 6.34 -15.33 2.96
N ALA A 614 5.80 -15.18 1.75
CA ALA A 614 5.32 -13.92 1.22
C ALA A 614 4.19 -13.37 2.10
N ASN A 615 4.39 -12.19 2.66
CA ASN A 615 3.45 -11.45 3.50
C ASN A 615 3.26 -10.01 3.03
N TRP A 616 4.02 -9.57 2.02
CA TRP A 616 3.95 -8.24 1.41
C TRP A 616 3.98 -8.31 -0.12
N GLY A 617 3.19 -7.48 -0.77
CA GLY A 617 3.16 -7.27 -2.21
C GLY A 617 3.18 -5.77 -2.51
N TYR A 618 3.93 -5.35 -3.53
CA TYR A 618 4.15 -3.93 -3.81
C TYR A 618 3.91 -3.63 -5.28
N VAL A 619 2.96 -2.73 -5.59
CA VAL A 619 2.64 -2.32 -6.96
C VAL A 619 3.24 -0.94 -7.23
N PHE A 620 4.09 -0.81 -8.25
CA PHE A 620 4.76 0.46 -8.56
C PHE A 620 4.19 1.12 -9.84
N GLY A 621 3.78 2.37 -9.69
CA GLY A 621 3.16 3.19 -10.73
C GLY A 621 1.63 3.24 -10.63
N GLY A 622 1.01 4.27 -11.22
CA GLY A 622 -0.45 4.47 -11.20
C GLY A 622 -1.25 3.55 -12.15
N PRO A 623 -2.59 3.68 -12.19
CA PRO A 623 -3.47 2.92 -13.07
C PRO A 623 -3.09 2.95 -14.56
N ASN A 624 -2.50 4.06 -15.02
CA ASN A 624 -1.99 4.23 -16.38
C ASN A 624 -0.67 3.46 -16.65
N ALA A 625 0.02 3.01 -15.61
CA ALA A 625 1.23 2.19 -15.69
C ALA A 625 0.91 0.70 -15.48
N LEU A 626 0.02 0.37 -14.54
CA LEU A 626 -0.56 -0.97 -14.35
C LEU A 626 -2.02 -0.84 -13.90
N PRO A 627 -2.98 -1.55 -14.51
CA PRO A 627 -4.40 -1.47 -14.13
C PRO A 627 -4.66 -2.00 -12.70
N LEU A 628 -5.73 -1.52 -12.05
CA LEU A 628 -6.10 -1.92 -10.68
C LEU A 628 -6.50 -3.41 -10.53
N SER A 629 -6.63 -4.13 -11.65
CA SER A 629 -6.78 -5.58 -11.66
C SER A 629 -5.54 -6.31 -11.15
N VAL A 630 -4.34 -5.74 -11.32
CA VAL A 630 -3.07 -6.33 -10.86
C VAL A 630 -3.01 -6.43 -9.33
N ASP A 631 -3.45 -5.39 -8.63
CA ASP A 631 -3.49 -5.31 -7.17
C ASP A 631 -4.36 -6.44 -6.61
N LYS A 632 -5.46 -6.74 -7.33
CA LYS A 632 -6.46 -7.77 -7.00
C LYS A 632 -6.02 -9.18 -7.44
N GLN A 633 -5.08 -9.32 -8.39
CA GLN A 633 -4.37 -10.57 -8.68
C GLN A 633 -3.35 -10.86 -7.56
N LEU A 634 -2.42 -9.93 -7.35
CA LEU A 634 -1.35 -10.03 -6.35
C LEU A 634 -1.88 -10.27 -4.92
N ALA A 635 -3.01 -9.65 -4.56
CA ALA A 635 -3.64 -9.85 -3.25
C ALA A 635 -4.29 -11.25 -3.10
N ALA A 636 -4.75 -11.87 -4.20
CA ALA A 636 -5.33 -13.20 -4.15
C ALA A 636 -4.25 -14.28 -3.94
N ASP A 637 -3.13 -14.17 -4.65
CA ASP A 637 -2.06 -15.18 -4.63
C ASP A 637 -1.31 -15.21 -3.30
N ILE A 638 -1.13 -14.05 -2.64
CA ILE A 638 -0.47 -13.98 -1.33
C ILE A 638 -1.47 -14.08 -0.16
N GLY A 639 -2.73 -13.66 -0.34
CA GLY A 639 -3.67 -13.40 0.77
C GLY A 639 -4.28 -14.62 1.49
N THR A 640 -3.98 -15.85 1.08
CA THR A 640 -4.73 -17.06 1.49
C THR A 640 -4.04 -17.90 2.58
N ALA A 641 -3.66 -17.24 3.68
CA ALA A 641 -3.01 -17.84 4.86
C ALA A 641 -3.99 -18.22 6.00
N SER A 642 -5.07 -18.94 5.69
CA SER A 642 -6.01 -19.48 6.71
C SER A 642 -5.44 -20.74 7.40
N GLY A 643 -4.31 -20.60 8.10
CA GLY A 643 -3.58 -21.72 8.70
C GLY A 643 -2.85 -21.37 9.99
N THR A 644 -3.09 -22.14 11.05
CA THR A 644 -2.42 -21.97 12.35
C THR A 644 -1.01 -22.55 12.34
N GLY A 645 -0.07 -21.84 11.71
CA GLY A 645 1.36 -22.16 11.70
C GLY A 645 2.18 -21.21 12.58
N SER A 646 2.96 -21.76 13.51
CA SER A 646 3.87 -20.97 14.35
C SER A 646 5.13 -20.57 13.57
N ILE A 647 5.31 -19.27 13.34
CA ILE A 647 6.46 -18.72 12.58
C ILE A 647 7.74 -18.73 13.44
N PRO A 648 8.85 -19.34 12.99
CA PRO A 648 10.17 -19.12 13.56
C PRO A 648 10.78 -17.81 13.03
N VAL A 649 11.30 -16.97 13.93
CA VAL A 649 12.05 -15.76 13.54
C VAL A 649 13.39 -16.18 12.91
N HIS A 650 13.65 -15.77 11.66
CA HIS A 650 14.92 -16.04 10.98
C HIS A 650 15.54 -14.78 10.34
N PRO A 651 16.87 -14.58 10.45
CA PRO A 651 17.55 -13.41 9.91
C PRO A 651 18.15 -13.65 8.52
N ALA A 652 18.13 -12.58 7.71
CA ALA A 652 18.89 -12.34 6.47
C ALA A 652 18.77 -13.39 5.34
N ALA A 653 18.40 -12.93 4.15
CA ALA A 653 18.40 -13.75 2.93
C ALA A 653 19.79 -14.38 2.68
N LYS A 654 19.86 -15.72 2.70
CA LYS A 654 21.10 -16.45 2.46
C LYS A 654 21.18 -16.94 1.02
N THR A 655 22.35 -16.74 0.42
CA THR A 655 22.89 -17.41 -0.77
C THR A 655 21.90 -17.62 -1.93
N PRO A 656 21.98 -16.82 -3.02
CA PRO A 656 21.14 -17.04 -4.19
C PRO A 656 21.38 -18.43 -4.81
N ASN A 657 20.38 -18.98 -5.49
CA ASN A 657 20.38 -20.37 -6.01
C ASN A 657 21.33 -20.61 -7.21
N LEU A 658 22.22 -19.67 -7.50
CA LEU A 658 23.18 -19.78 -8.60
C LEU A 658 24.30 -20.78 -8.28
N VAL A 659 24.34 -21.87 -9.04
CA VAL A 659 25.57 -22.65 -9.23
C VAL A 659 26.66 -21.70 -9.75
N THR A 660 27.89 -21.79 -9.24
CA THR A 660 29.06 -21.12 -9.83
C THR A 660 29.68 -22.01 -10.93
N PRO A 661 29.40 -21.79 -12.22
CA PRO A 661 30.22 -22.34 -13.29
C PRO A 661 31.61 -21.69 -13.29
N HIS A 662 32.61 -22.40 -13.80
CA HIS A 662 33.92 -21.81 -14.09
C HIS A 662 33.81 -20.96 -15.37
N PHE A 663 33.59 -19.66 -15.18
CA PHE A 663 33.53 -18.67 -16.26
C PHE A 663 34.91 -18.48 -16.91
N THR A 664 35.02 -18.71 -18.22
CA THR A 664 36.29 -18.60 -18.95
C THR A 664 36.08 -18.03 -20.36
N ARG A 665 37.10 -17.32 -20.86
CA ARG A 665 37.17 -16.86 -22.25
C ARG A 665 37.86 -17.91 -23.11
N GLY A 666 37.28 -18.22 -24.28
CA GLY A 666 37.86 -19.12 -25.30
C GLY A 666 38.75 -18.41 -26.31
#